data_AF-A0AA38BSB8-F1
#
_entry.id   AF-A0AA38BSB8-F1
#
_cell.length_a   1.000
_cell.length_b   1.000
_cell.length_c   1.000
_cell.angle_alpha   90.00
_cell.angle_beta   90.00
_cell.angle_gamma   90.00
#
_symmetry.space_group_name_H-M   'P 1'
#
loop_
_entity.id
_entity.type
_entity.pdbx_description
1 polymer ?
#
loop_
_entity_poly.entity_id
_entity_poly.type
_entity_poly.pdbx_seq_one_letter_code
_entity_poly.pdbx_strand_id
1 'polypeptide(L)'
;DFHLDKDTESAFSRFQSGINLLKQDKKLFKGLFYIAIKDVDTSDVEDLIQEFNDKISQICSKSQDNFILKMYGGKVEIAAMAPYNRSDYYRESLRELAETVEDRIDSCYDNGSTFLRDLKLIIAQIAAKDWTSIDSKRVAVIVDILRRNLMCGVHMGCLSANANEELQVFVNFDTQEEIPDFPVVVEDLSCDIKDSGLYLTPTNDSSISVTIRDVLSQIRSRLEMVLPRKGTNGEVWHSIFENLLEALSDRRHDRVQQWISSNTMDFRDNDEVQRLQLEANVVLGKVKQGLSVCGCKCSVCFWRCVLEKGHRDDHSCMGSHSCAESCSYCAQEREGLNICKDLAGHEGSHDCKEKNHTCRKTCHLFEMSSNCNELCSLRPEHPGQHKCNSPQHTCKTKCSLPSCNNPCAVPIESDHTKHQCHERYCPIRCTINGCSRTCGVKDHFHDWNPDAEHLCGNEHACPNECEMPGICEIFTELVRQTRVFQGQRGSFESGSMQSSDISPTMAKFSNHNSRLGCVYEAILRFIQARLRTVSDDSVSVVLFDDTATMAVEMGDMEEGVVDRLLQHYPCGGTTYSAGLDGAEKILMKGARHHTVDVKKPVVVFLSDGGNNGGGDPLYYVDKMKRQEPRMTLHTIMFGRDPTMHILVEMAKKGGGTFEQTLDEIQLARSFENLAESLKPKVAALM
;
A
#
# COMPACT_ATOMS: atom_id res chain seq x y z
N ASP A 1 55.94 -25.62 8.15
CA ASP A 1 54.55 -26.10 8.17
C ASP A 1 53.78 -25.39 9.25
N PHE A 2 53.11 -24.29 8.86
CA PHE A 2 52.33 -23.46 9.78
C PHE A 2 50.86 -23.78 9.59
N HIS A 3 50.37 -24.78 10.32
CA HIS A 3 48.95 -25.11 10.38
C HIS A 3 48.35 -24.58 11.69
N LEU A 4 47.24 -23.85 11.60
CA LEU A 4 46.34 -23.71 12.73
C LEU A 4 45.84 -25.11 13.10
N ASP A 5 45.49 -25.34 14.36
CA ASP A 5 44.88 -26.62 14.70
C ASP A 5 43.57 -26.79 13.90
N LYS A 6 43.20 -28.05 13.63
CA LYS A 6 42.04 -28.38 12.79
C LYS A 6 40.73 -27.79 13.33
N ASP A 7 40.60 -27.59 14.63
CA ASP A 7 39.37 -27.06 15.23
C ASP A 7 39.26 -25.55 14.96
N THR A 8 40.36 -24.82 15.06
CA THR A 8 40.40 -23.39 14.68
C THR A 8 40.13 -23.19 13.19
N GLU A 9 40.73 -24.00 12.31
CA GLU A 9 40.45 -23.95 10.86
C GLU A 9 38.99 -24.27 10.54
N SER A 10 38.42 -25.28 11.23
CA SER A 10 37.02 -25.66 11.11
C SER A 10 36.07 -24.55 11.58
N ALA A 11 36.38 -23.88 12.69
CA ALA A 11 35.60 -22.74 13.19
C ALA A 11 35.59 -21.58 12.19
N PHE A 12 36.76 -21.20 11.66
CA PHE A 12 36.86 -20.12 10.67
C PHE A 12 36.15 -20.47 9.37
N SER A 13 36.20 -21.72 8.93
CA SER A 13 35.45 -22.20 7.77
C SER A 13 33.93 -22.10 7.98
N ARG A 14 33.44 -22.37 9.20
CA ARG A 14 32.02 -22.18 9.56
C ARG A 14 31.62 -20.71 9.55
N PHE A 15 32.43 -19.81 10.11
CA PHE A 15 32.17 -18.37 10.05
C PHE A 15 32.11 -17.88 8.62
N GLN A 16 33.09 -18.29 7.80
CA GLN A 16 33.14 -17.93 6.38
C GLN A 16 31.92 -18.44 5.61
N SER A 17 31.45 -19.65 5.91
CA SER A 17 30.23 -20.21 5.31
C SER A 17 28.96 -19.47 5.75
N GLY A 18 28.97 -18.89 6.95
CA GLY A 18 27.83 -18.19 7.55
C GLY A 18 27.60 -16.76 7.04
N ILE A 19 28.62 -16.10 6.49
CA ILE A 19 28.54 -14.70 6.04
C ILE A 19 27.36 -14.45 5.10
N ASN A 20 27.11 -15.38 4.17
CA ASN A 20 26.11 -15.22 3.12
C ASN A 20 24.67 -15.45 3.61
N LEU A 21 24.48 -15.92 4.84
CA LEU A 21 23.16 -16.23 5.39
C LEU A 21 22.40 -14.97 5.81
N LEU A 22 23.09 -13.92 6.23
CA LEU A 22 22.49 -12.66 6.68
C LEU A 22 22.83 -11.55 5.68
N LYS A 23 21.87 -11.29 4.79
CA LYS A 23 22.05 -10.41 3.64
C LYS A 23 22.09 -8.93 4.05
N GLN A 24 23.07 -8.22 3.47
CA GLN A 24 23.19 -6.76 3.31
C GLN A 24 22.34 -5.89 4.25
N ASP A 25 22.85 -5.67 5.47
CA ASP A 25 22.42 -4.57 6.33
C ASP A 25 23.67 -3.94 6.97
N LYS A 26 23.79 -2.61 6.87
CA LYS A 26 24.93 -1.85 7.39
C LYS A 26 24.96 -1.79 8.92
N LYS A 27 23.85 -2.05 9.61
CA LYS A 27 23.72 -2.05 11.08
C LYS A 27 24.05 -3.40 11.71
N LEU A 28 24.08 -4.47 10.92
CA LEU A 28 24.36 -5.83 11.41
C LEU A 28 25.85 -6.14 11.36
N PHE A 29 26.31 -6.92 12.34
CA PHE A 29 27.67 -7.45 12.43
C PHE A 29 28.77 -6.37 12.25
N LYS A 30 28.80 -5.46 13.23
CA LYS A 30 29.82 -4.40 13.36
C LYS A 30 30.61 -4.58 14.65
N GLY A 31 31.02 -5.82 14.94
CA GLY A 31 31.69 -6.16 16.19
C GLY A 31 33.21 -5.97 16.15
N LEU A 32 33.87 -6.40 17.23
CA LEU A 32 35.32 -6.58 17.30
C LEU A 32 35.63 -8.08 17.30
N PHE A 33 36.54 -8.52 16.43
CA PHE A 33 37.06 -9.89 16.49
C PHE A 33 38.22 -9.94 17.49
N TYR A 34 37.91 -10.28 18.74
CA TYR A 34 38.86 -10.29 19.85
C TYR A 34 39.40 -11.71 20.11
N ILE A 35 40.72 -11.87 20.10
CA ILE A 35 41.40 -13.12 20.46
C ILE A 35 42.09 -12.93 21.81
N ALA A 36 41.60 -13.66 22.81
CA ALA A 36 42.23 -13.75 24.12
C ALA A 36 43.19 -14.94 24.17
N ILE A 37 44.50 -14.68 24.23
CA ILE A 37 45.50 -15.72 24.41
C ILE A 37 45.71 -15.95 25.91
N LYS A 38 45.69 -17.23 26.33
CA LYS A 38 45.83 -17.63 27.74
C LYS A 38 47.15 -18.36 27.96
N ASP A 39 47.64 -18.30 29.18
CA ASP A 39 48.77 -19.11 29.67
C ASP A 39 50.05 -18.95 28.83
N VAL A 40 50.40 -17.71 28.50
CA VAL A 40 51.62 -17.35 27.74
C VAL A 40 52.64 -16.73 28.68
N ASP A 41 53.89 -17.17 28.57
CA ASP A 41 55.01 -16.51 29.25
C ASP A 41 55.22 -15.10 28.68
N THR A 42 55.48 -14.12 29.56
CA THR A 42 55.58 -12.71 29.17
C THR A 42 56.64 -12.42 28.09
N SER A 43 57.64 -13.30 27.95
CA SER A 43 58.67 -13.19 26.91
C SER A 43 58.16 -13.51 25.51
N ASP A 44 57.09 -14.29 25.39
CA ASP A 44 56.66 -14.87 24.12
C ASP A 44 55.40 -14.16 23.57
N VAL A 45 54.83 -13.23 24.34
CA VAL A 45 53.57 -12.55 24.01
C VAL A 45 53.64 -11.80 22.69
N GLU A 46 54.69 -11.00 22.46
CA GLU A 46 54.82 -10.20 21.24
C GLU A 46 54.98 -11.10 20.00
N ASP A 47 55.83 -12.13 20.08
CA ASP A 47 56.05 -13.09 19.00
C ASP A 47 54.75 -13.83 18.65
N LEU A 48 53.98 -14.23 19.66
CA LEU A 48 52.72 -14.95 19.46
C LEU A 48 51.64 -14.04 18.86
N ILE A 49 51.54 -12.79 19.32
CA ILE A 49 50.63 -11.79 18.75
C ILE A 49 50.96 -11.56 17.27
N GLN A 50 52.25 -11.41 16.95
CA GLN A 50 52.70 -11.25 15.57
C GLN A 50 52.36 -12.48 14.71
N GLU A 51 52.57 -13.69 15.24
CA GLU A 51 52.22 -14.93 14.55
C GLU A 51 50.71 -15.02 14.22
N PHE A 52 49.84 -14.67 15.16
CA PHE A 52 48.39 -14.67 14.89
C PHE A 52 47.99 -13.58 13.90
N ASN A 53 48.60 -12.39 13.95
CA ASN A 53 48.36 -11.32 12.99
C ASN A 53 48.74 -11.73 11.56
N ASP A 54 49.88 -12.39 11.38
CA ASP A 54 50.33 -12.89 10.08
C ASP A 54 49.37 -13.95 9.54
N LYS A 55 48.92 -14.88 10.40
CA LYS A 55 47.92 -15.91 10.05
C LYS A 55 46.59 -15.31 9.64
N ILE A 56 46.06 -14.36 10.41
CA ILE A 56 44.80 -13.68 10.08
C ILE A 56 44.92 -12.91 8.78
N SER A 57 46.02 -12.19 8.57
CA SER A 57 46.29 -11.46 7.33
C SER A 57 46.33 -12.40 6.13
N GLN A 58 46.92 -13.58 6.27
CA GLN A 58 46.94 -14.61 5.23
C GLN A 58 45.55 -15.20 4.95
N ILE A 59 44.67 -15.29 5.95
CA ILE A 59 43.29 -15.75 5.76
C ILE A 59 42.46 -14.67 5.07
N CYS A 60 42.60 -13.42 5.50
CA CYS A 60 41.93 -12.26 4.90
C CYS A 60 42.36 -12.03 3.44
N SER A 61 43.60 -12.36 3.06
CA SER A 61 44.07 -12.20 1.69
C SER A 61 43.51 -13.24 0.71
N LYS A 62 43.00 -14.38 1.20
CA LYS A 62 42.42 -15.44 0.34
C LYS A 62 41.04 -15.08 -0.24
N SER A 63 40.33 -14.13 0.36
CA SER A 63 39.00 -13.71 -0.10
C SER A 63 38.76 -12.23 0.22
N GLN A 64 38.34 -11.47 -0.79
CA GLN A 64 37.86 -10.09 -0.58
C GLN A 64 36.55 -10.03 0.21
N ASP A 65 35.83 -11.16 0.33
CA ASP A 65 34.56 -11.29 1.05
C ASP A 65 34.74 -12.17 2.31
N ASN A 66 35.71 -11.83 3.15
CA ASN A 66 36.01 -12.60 4.37
C ASN A 66 35.16 -12.17 5.58
N PHE A 67 35.01 -13.09 6.55
CA PHE A 67 34.13 -12.88 7.71
C PHE A 67 34.60 -11.75 8.62
N ILE A 68 35.90 -11.46 8.66
CA ILE A 68 36.49 -10.39 9.48
C ILE A 68 36.05 -9.03 8.92
N LEU A 69 36.15 -8.82 7.62
CA LEU A 69 35.68 -7.61 6.97
C LEU A 69 34.15 -7.46 7.07
N LYS A 70 33.40 -8.54 6.84
CA LYS A 70 31.93 -8.49 6.79
C LYS A 70 31.26 -8.41 8.15
N MET A 71 31.77 -9.13 9.15
CA MET A 71 31.11 -9.26 10.46
C MET A 71 31.73 -8.40 11.56
N TYR A 72 32.95 -7.92 11.35
CA TYR A 72 33.70 -7.15 12.33
C TYR A 72 34.26 -5.86 11.74
N GLY A 73 33.89 -5.51 10.50
CA GLY A 73 34.35 -4.28 9.84
C GLY A 73 35.87 -4.19 9.67
N GLY A 74 36.58 -5.34 9.67
CA GLY A 74 38.04 -5.39 9.66
C GLY A 74 38.71 -5.18 11.02
N LYS A 75 37.94 -4.99 12.09
CA LYS A 75 38.45 -4.74 13.44
C LYS A 75 38.86 -6.07 14.09
N VAL A 76 40.16 -6.25 14.28
CA VAL A 76 40.76 -7.40 14.99
C VAL A 76 41.59 -6.89 16.15
N GLU A 77 41.49 -7.53 17.31
CA GLU A 77 42.33 -7.30 18.49
C GLU A 77 42.84 -8.64 19.01
N ILE A 78 44.11 -8.68 19.41
CA ILE A 78 44.75 -9.88 19.96
C ILE A 78 45.48 -9.45 21.23
N ALA A 79 45.08 -10.03 22.36
CA ALA A 79 45.66 -9.68 23.64
C ALA A 79 45.98 -10.93 24.46
N ALA A 80 47.12 -10.92 25.14
CA ALA A 80 47.45 -11.91 26.15
C ALA A 80 46.73 -11.57 27.45
N MET A 81 45.84 -12.45 27.90
CA MET A 81 45.14 -12.28 29.17
C MET A 81 45.87 -13.01 30.29
N ALA A 82 45.88 -12.41 31.48
CA ALA A 82 46.41 -13.08 32.64
C ALA A 82 45.63 -14.38 32.97
N PRO A 83 46.25 -15.37 33.63
CA PRO A 83 45.55 -16.56 34.09
C PRO A 83 44.33 -16.26 34.95
N TYR A 84 43.23 -17.00 34.73
CA TYR A 84 41.91 -16.77 35.37
C TYR A 84 41.92 -16.86 36.90
N ASN A 85 42.94 -17.52 37.47
CA ASN A 85 43.14 -17.68 38.90
C ASN A 85 43.92 -16.52 39.56
N ARG A 86 44.41 -15.55 38.77
CA ARG A 86 45.11 -14.37 39.26
C ARG A 86 44.21 -13.14 39.29
N SER A 87 44.50 -12.20 40.19
CA SER A 87 43.70 -10.98 40.39
C SER A 87 43.85 -9.94 39.28
N ASP A 88 44.97 -9.97 38.56
CA ASP A 88 45.26 -9.13 37.39
C ASP A 88 44.34 -9.45 36.20
N TYR A 89 43.88 -10.69 36.03
CA TYR A 89 42.85 -11.02 35.02
C TYR A 89 41.60 -10.16 35.20
N TYR A 90 41.09 -10.08 36.43
CA TYR A 90 39.85 -9.36 36.72
C TYR A 90 40.01 -7.85 36.79
N ARG A 91 41.22 -7.35 37.13
CA ARG A 91 41.47 -5.93 37.35
C ARG A 91 42.06 -5.20 36.16
N GLU A 92 42.99 -5.84 35.46
CA GLU A 92 43.69 -5.25 34.32
C GLU A 92 43.13 -5.82 33.02
N SER A 93 43.19 -7.14 32.79
CA SER A 93 42.79 -7.72 31.49
C SER A 93 41.32 -7.50 31.11
N LEU A 94 40.38 -7.58 32.06
CA LEU A 94 38.98 -7.24 31.79
C LEU A 94 38.76 -5.73 31.60
N ARG A 95 39.56 -4.88 32.26
CA ARG A 95 39.49 -3.43 32.11
C ARG A 95 39.98 -3.02 30.72
N GLU A 96 41.13 -3.54 30.30
CA GLU A 96 41.68 -3.33 28.95
C GLU A 96 40.73 -3.81 27.85
N LEU A 97 40.06 -4.97 28.05
CA LEU A 97 39.03 -5.44 27.13
C LEU A 97 37.84 -4.46 27.04
N ALA A 98 37.37 -3.95 28.18
CA ALA A 98 36.27 -2.98 28.21
C ALA A 98 36.65 -1.68 27.51
N GLU A 99 37.83 -1.12 27.81
CA GLU A 99 38.39 0.07 27.16
C GLU A 99 38.52 -0.16 25.64
N THR A 100 39.02 -1.32 25.22
CA THR A 100 39.12 -1.67 23.79
C THR A 100 37.75 -1.71 23.11
N VAL A 101 36.74 -2.29 23.76
CA VAL A 101 35.39 -2.36 23.21
C VAL A 101 34.77 -0.97 23.09
N GLU A 102 34.93 -0.13 24.12
CA GLU A 102 34.42 1.25 24.14
C GLU A 102 35.10 2.14 23.08
N ASP A 103 36.43 2.01 22.92
CA ASP A 103 37.20 2.83 21.98
C ASP A 103 37.06 2.36 20.52
N ARG A 104 36.93 1.04 20.30
CA ARG A 104 36.99 0.48 18.94
C ARG A 104 35.62 0.17 18.34
N ILE A 105 34.54 0.08 19.12
CA ILE A 105 33.21 -0.28 18.60
C ILE A 105 32.26 0.92 18.60
N ASP A 106 31.91 1.37 17.40
CA ASP A 106 30.92 2.43 17.22
C ASP A 106 29.49 1.90 17.43
N SER A 107 28.64 2.68 18.10
CA SER A 107 27.22 2.34 18.20
C SER A 107 26.57 2.36 16.82
N CYS A 108 25.94 1.24 16.45
CA CYS A 108 25.21 1.09 15.19
C CYS A 108 23.70 1.40 15.33
N TYR A 109 23.26 1.69 16.55
CA TYR A 109 21.86 1.95 16.90
C TYR A 109 21.77 3.23 17.72
N ASP A 110 20.80 4.07 17.39
CA ASP A 110 20.59 5.34 18.08
C ASP A 110 19.96 5.13 19.47
N ASN A 111 19.23 4.04 19.66
CA ASN A 111 18.64 3.67 20.94
C ASN A 111 18.42 2.15 21.10
N GLY A 112 18.22 1.73 22.36
CA GLY A 112 18.04 0.32 22.71
C GLY A 112 16.75 -0.32 22.19
N SER A 113 15.71 0.47 21.89
CA SER A 113 14.44 -0.06 21.39
C SER A 113 14.56 -0.56 19.95
N THR A 114 15.23 0.21 19.09
CA THR A 114 15.57 -0.17 17.71
C THR A 114 16.47 -1.40 17.71
N PHE A 115 17.49 -1.43 18.57
CA PHE A 115 18.36 -2.59 18.74
C PHE A 115 17.58 -3.85 19.13
N LEU A 116 16.72 -3.77 20.14
CA LEU A 116 15.94 -4.92 20.62
C LEU A 116 14.97 -5.44 19.55
N ARG A 117 14.33 -4.55 18.78
CA ARG A 117 13.43 -4.93 17.70
C ARG A 117 14.16 -5.68 16.59
N ASP A 118 15.30 -5.16 16.15
CA ASP A 118 16.12 -5.81 15.12
C ASP A 118 16.71 -7.12 15.62
N LEU A 119 17.17 -7.18 16.87
CA LEU A 119 17.63 -8.42 17.49
C LEU A 119 16.53 -9.50 17.50
N LYS A 120 15.29 -9.14 17.85
CA LYS A 120 14.14 -10.06 17.79
C LYS A 120 13.89 -10.57 16.37
N LEU A 121 13.96 -9.69 15.37
CA LEU A 121 13.78 -10.08 13.96
C LEU A 121 14.88 -11.05 13.51
N ILE A 122 16.15 -10.77 13.84
CA ILE A 122 17.29 -11.63 13.51
C ILE A 122 17.13 -13.00 14.17
N ILE A 123 16.81 -13.05 15.46
CA ILE A 123 16.62 -14.32 16.18
C ILE A 123 15.48 -15.12 15.54
N ALA A 124 14.37 -14.47 15.17
CA ALA A 124 13.26 -15.12 14.49
C ALA A 124 13.67 -15.66 13.10
N GLN A 125 14.44 -14.90 12.33
CA GLN A 125 14.98 -15.33 11.04
C GLN A 125 15.90 -16.55 11.17
N ILE A 126 16.82 -16.52 12.14
CA ILE A 126 17.72 -17.65 12.43
C ILE A 126 16.91 -18.90 12.83
N ALA A 127 15.90 -18.75 13.69
CA ALA A 127 15.07 -19.87 14.12
C ALA A 127 14.25 -20.47 12.96
N ALA A 128 13.73 -19.62 12.08
CA ALA A 128 12.96 -20.00 10.91
C ALA A 128 13.82 -20.45 9.70
N LYS A 129 15.15 -20.29 9.78
CA LYS A 129 16.09 -20.45 8.65
C LYS A 129 15.69 -19.60 7.44
N ASP A 130 15.19 -18.40 7.71
CA ASP A 130 14.77 -17.42 6.71
C ASP A 130 15.93 -16.47 6.40
N TRP A 131 16.49 -16.60 5.20
CA TRP A 131 17.65 -15.82 4.73
C TRP A 131 17.25 -14.66 3.78
N THR A 132 16.00 -14.21 3.88
CA THR A 132 15.54 -12.99 3.21
C THR A 132 16.13 -11.74 3.87
N SER A 133 16.10 -10.60 3.16
CA SER A 133 16.61 -9.34 3.71
C SER A 133 15.85 -8.95 4.98
N ILE A 134 16.58 -8.52 6.02
CA ILE A 134 15.99 -7.98 7.25
C ILE A 134 15.17 -6.71 6.96
N ASP A 135 15.56 -5.90 5.99
CA ASP A 135 14.84 -4.68 5.61
C ASP A 135 13.44 -5.00 5.11
N SER A 136 13.28 -6.07 4.32
CA SER A 136 11.96 -6.52 3.88
C SER A 136 11.06 -6.92 5.06
N LYS A 137 11.64 -7.48 6.14
CA LYS A 137 10.90 -7.81 7.36
C LYS A 137 10.59 -6.59 8.20
N ARG A 138 11.53 -5.64 8.32
CA ARG A 138 11.29 -4.35 8.99
C ARG A 138 10.11 -3.62 8.35
N VAL A 139 10.13 -3.49 7.01
CA VAL A 139 9.04 -2.89 6.25
C VAL A 139 7.72 -3.61 6.52
N ALA A 140 7.69 -4.94 6.42
CA ALA A 140 6.47 -5.72 6.65
C ALA A 140 5.90 -5.49 8.06
N VAL A 141 6.75 -5.46 9.09
CA VAL A 141 6.32 -5.21 10.47
C VAL A 141 5.81 -3.77 10.65
N ILE A 142 6.52 -2.78 10.13
CA ILE A 142 6.10 -1.37 10.22
C ILE A 142 4.76 -1.17 9.50
N VAL A 143 4.63 -1.66 8.27
CA VAL A 143 3.38 -1.56 7.48
C VAL A 143 2.22 -2.26 8.18
N ASP A 144 2.44 -3.42 8.78
CA ASP A 144 1.42 -4.15 9.54
C ASP A 144 0.95 -3.37 10.79
N ILE A 145 1.88 -2.76 11.55
CA ILE A 145 1.54 -1.90 12.71
C ILE A 145 0.75 -0.67 12.26
N LEU A 146 1.20 0.02 11.20
CA LEU A 146 0.53 1.19 10.65
C LEU A 146 -0.88 0.84 10.16
N ARG A 147 -1.03 -0.24 9.37
CA ARG A 147 -2.32 -0.68 8.81
C ARG A 147 -3.31 -1.07 9.90
N ARG A 148 -2.87 -1.78 10.95
CA ARG A 148 -3.73 -2.12 12.10
C ARG A 148 -4.28 -0.90 12.83
N ASN A 149 -3.52 0.18 12.89
CA ASN A 149 -3.89 1.40 13.60
C ASN A 149 -4.47 2.50 12.69
N LEU A 150 -4.44 2.31 11.36
CA LEU A 150 -4.87 3.31 10.39
C LEU A 150 -6.30 3.77 10.65
N MET A 151 -7.22 2.82 10.85
CA MET A 151 -8.64 3.15 11.07
C MET A 151 -8.85 3.95 12.36
N CYS A 152 -8.15 3.60 13.46
CA CYS A 152 -8.18 4.39 14.69
C CYS A 152 -7.62 5.80 14.43
N GLY A 153 -6.47 5.90 13.75
CA GLY A 153 -5.86 7.17 13.40
C GLY A 153 -6.81 8.07 12.59
N VAL A 154 -7.49 7.51 11.60
CA VAL A 154 -8.50 8.22 10.79
C VAL A 154 -9.69 8.64 11.63
N HIS A 155 -10.25 7.75 12.47
CA HIS A 155 -11.48 8.02 13.21
C HIS A 155 -11.25 9.06 14.30
N MET A 156 -10.22 8.86 15.13
CA MET A 156 -10.04 9.57 16.40
C MET A 156 -8.70 10.30 16.53
N GLY A 157 -7.82 10.30 15.53
CA GLY A 157 -6.58 11.11 15.54
C GLY A 157 -5.50 10.59 16.48
N CYS A 158 -5.61 9.31 16.86
CA CYS A 158 -4.70 8.63 17.77
C CYS A 158 -4.70 7.11 17.50
N LEU A 159 -3.76 6.39 18.08
CA LEU A 159 -3.66 4.93 18.02
C LEU A 159 -4.69 4.28 18.96
N SER A 160 -4.87 2.97 18.84
CA SER A 160 -5.73 2.21 19.76
C SER A 160 -5.30 2.41 21.21
N ALA A 161 -6.27 2.46 22.13
CA ALA A 161 -5.99 2.63 23.55
C ALA A 161 -5.07 1.53 24.08
N ASN A 162 -4.18 1.89 25.00
CA ASN A 162 -3.27 0.93 25.62
C ASN A 162 -4.02 0.03 26.64
N ALA A 163 -3.31 -0.92 27.27
CA ALA A 163 -3.89 -1.80 28.29
C ALA A 163 -4.47 -1.06 29.51
N ASN A 164 -4.13 0.22 29.69
CA ASN A 164 -4.64 1.10 30.75
C ASN A 164 -5.74 2.06 30.24
N GLU A 165 -6.28 1.82 29.04
CA GLU A 165 -7.32 2.64 28.38
C GLU A 165 -6.88 4.09 28.05
N GLU A 166 -5.59 4.39 28.07
CA GLU A 166 -5.07 5.71 27.70
C GLU A 166 -4.91 5.83 26.18
N LEU A 167 -5.31 6.99 25.64
CA LEU A 167 -5.13 7.32 24.24
C LEU A 167 -3.64 7.44 23.90
N GLN A 168 -3.20 6.71 22.89
CA GLN A 168 -1.83 6.76 22.41
C GLN A 168 -1.72 7.74 21.24
N VAL A 169 -0.90 8.77 21.39
CA VAL A 169 -0.64 9.74 20.31
C VAL A 169 0.17 9.12 19.18
N PHE A 170 0.16 9.76 18.01
CA PHE A 170 1.04 9.37 16.91
C PHE A 170 2.49 9.63 17.28
N VAL A 171 3.34 8.62 17.10
CA VAL A 171 4.79 8.71 17.34
C VAL A 171 5.58 8.11 16.17
N ASN A 172 6.81 8.56 16.03
CA ASN A 172 7.82 7.81 15.30
C ASN A 172 8.22 6.58 16.13
N PHE A 173 8.15 5.38 15.55
CA PHE A 173 8.39 4.12 16.25
C PHE A 173 9.85 3.95 16.68
N ASP A 174 10.78 4.65 16.03
CA ASP A 174 12.21 4.54 16.30
C ASP A 174 12.67 5.59 17.30
N THR A 175 12.28 6.85 17.12
CA THR A 175 12.68 7.96 18.02
C THR A 175 11.76 8.16 19.20
N GLN A 176 10.53 7.61 19.14
CA GLN A 176 9.45 7.87 20.10
C GLN A 176 9.00 9.34 20.16
N GLU A 177 9.42 10.17 19.19
CA GLU A 177 9.00 11.56 19.08
C GLU A 177 7.54 11.64 18.59
N GLU A 178 6.76 12.54 19.20
CA GLU A 178 5.37 12.75 18.85
C GLU A 178 5.21 13.47 17.50
N ILE A 179 4.24 13.03 16.70
CA ILE A 179 3.84 13.74 15.49
C ILE A 179 3.06 15.00 15.91
N PRO A 180 3.52 16.21 15.53
CA PRO A 180 2.92 17.46 15.98
C PRO A 180 1.42 17.56 15.74
N ASP A 181 0.68 18.09 16.72
CA ASP A 181 -0.71 18.54 16.57
C ASP A 181 -0.74 20.06 16.55
N PHE A 182 -0.74 20.64 15.35
CA PHE A 182 -0.81 22.08 15.21
C PHE A 182 -2.25 22.57 15.40
N PRO A 183 -2.47 23.69 16.11
CA PRO A 183 -3.81 24.24 16.31
C PRO A 183 -4.41 24.73 14.99
N VAL A 184 -5.71 24.52 14.83
CA VAL A 184 -6.47 25.01 13.67
C VAL A 184 -6.88 26.47 13.91
N VAL A 185 -6.55 27.34 12.96
CA VAL A 185 -6.94 28.74 12.95
C VAL A 185 -7.78 29.01 11.70
N VAL A 186 -8.98 29.55 11.90
CA VAL A 186 -9.91 29.93 10.82
C VAL A 186 -10.31 31.37 11.02
N GLU A 187 -10.01 32.25 10.06
CA GLU A 187 -10.36 33.68 10.10
C GLU A 187 -10.01 34.34 11.45
N ASP A 188 -8.78 34.13 11.93
CA ASP A 188 -8.23 34.59 13.20
C ASP A 188 -8.87 33.99 14.48
N LEU A 189 -9.84 33.08 14.35
CA LEU A 189 -10.33 32.27 15.46
C LEU A 189 -9.49 31.01 15.63
N SER A 190 -8.81 30.91 16.77
CA SER A 190 -8.22 29.66 17.25
C SER A 190 -9.24 28.88 18.07
N CYS A 191 -9.55 27.66 17.63
CA CYS A 191 -10.34 26.72 18.39
C CYS A 191 -9.40 25.69 19.03
N ASP A 192 -9.33 25.66 20.36
CA ASP A 192 -8.54 24.67 21.10
C ASP A 192 -9.22 23.28 21.06
N ILE A 193 -9.13 22.65 19.88
CA ILE A 193 -9.66 21.32 19.60
C ILE A 193 -8.47 20.41 19.32
N LYS A 194 -8.05 19.65 20.33
CA LYS A 194 -7.03 18.60 20.15
C LYS A 194 -7.50 17.57 19.13
N ASP A 195 -6.59 17.13 18.28
CA ASP A 195 -6.90 16.11 17.27
C ASP A 195 -7.00 14.71 17.89
N SER A 196 -6.12 14.40 18.85
CA SER A 196 -6.12 13.13 19.57
C SER A 196 -7.40 12.97 20.41
N GLY A 197 -8.18 11.94 20.10
CA GLY A 197 -9.49 11.67 20.70
C GLY A 197 -10.67 12.40 20.04
N LEU A 198 -10.44 13.19 18.99
CA LEU A 198 -11.50 13.86 18.23
C LEU A 198 -12.06 12.92 17.17
N TYR A 199 -13.32 12.53 17.31
CA TYR A 199 -14.02 11.75 16.30
C TYR A 199 -14.37 12.61 15.10
N LEU A 200 -13.92 12.22 13.90
CA LEU A 200 -14.27 12.87 12.62
C LEU A 200 -15.14 11.99 11.70
N THR A 201 -15.26 10.70 12.01
CA THR A 201 -16.11 9.76 11.28
C THR A 201 -17.02 8.99 12.22
N PRO A 202 -18.19 8.54 11.74
CA PRO A 202 -19.04 7.67 12.53
C PRO A 202 -18.33 6.35 12.82
N THR A 203 -18.57 5.78 14.00
CA THR A 203 -18.05 4.46 14.37
C THR A 203 -19.18 3.63 14.97
N ASN A 204 -19.22 2.35 14.59
CA ASN A 204 -20.10 1.34 15.16
C ASN A 204 -19.22 0.34 15.92
N ASP A 205 -18.65 0.77 17.04
CA ASP A 205 -17.95 -0.14 17.93
C ASP A 205 -18.93 -0.73 18.96
N SER A 206 -18.61 -1.91 19.47
CA SER A 206 -19.44 -2.73 20.36
C SER A 206 -19.86 -2.04 21.67
N SER A 207 -19.24 -0.90 22.00
CA SER A 207 -19.47 -0.11 23.22
C SER A 207 -20.13 1.26 22.97
N ILE A 208 -19.93 1.91 21.81
CA ILE A 208 -20.47 3.25 21.49
C ILE A 208 -20.75 3.36 19.99
N SER A 209 -21.98 3.71 19.62
CA SER A 209 -22.36 4.11 18.26
C SER A 209 -22.29 5.64 18.15
N VAL A 210 -21.34 6.18 17.39
CA VAL A 210 -21.21 7.62 17.13
C VAL A 210 -21.71 7.90 15.72
N THR A 211 -22.71 8.78 15.57
CA THR A 211 -23.21 9.22 14.26
C THR A 211 -22.48 10.47 13.78
N ILE A 212 -22.56 10.77 12.48
CA ILE A 212 -22.02 12.03 11.94
C ILE A 212 -22.68 13.26 12.59
N ARG A 213 -23.95 13.14 12.99
CA ARG A 213 -24.68 14.19 13.68
C ARG A 213 -24.09 14.48 15.07
N ASP A 214 -23.65 13.45 15.77
CA ASP A 214 -22.97 13.60 17.07
C ASP A 214 -21.62 14.31 16.92
N VAL A 215 -20.85 13.93 15.89
CA VAL A 215 -19.58 14.58 15.54
C VAL A 215 -19.79 16.07 15.25
N LEU A 216 -20.72 16.40 14.35
CA LEU A 216 -21.04 17.79 14.00
C LEU A 216 -21.52 18.59 15.22
N SER A 217 -22.34 17.99 16.08
CA SER A 217 -22.82 18.61 17.32
C SER A 217 -21.68 18.91 18.30
N GLN A 218 -20.73 17.98 18.46
CA GLN A 218 -19.57 18.18 19.32
C GLN A 218 -18.70 19.34 18.83
N ILE A 219 -18.35 19.37 17.54
CA ILE A 219 -17.51 20.44 16.97
C ILE A 219 -18.24 21.78 17.06
N ARG A 220 -19.54 21.80 16.73
CA ARG A 220 -20.38 23.00 16.86
C ARG A 220 -20.36 23.55 18.28
N SER A 221 -20.53 22.69 19.29
CA SER A 221 -20.54 23.13 20.69
C SER A 221 -19.25 23.84 21.08
N ARG A 222 -18.10 23.38 20.56
CA ARG A 222 -16.79 24.01 20.77
C ARG A 222 -16.68 25.35 20.06
N LEU A 223 -17.14 25.44 18.82
CA LEU A 223 -17.17 26.71 18.09
C LEU A 223 -18.06 27.74 18.80
N GLU A 224 -19.25 27.34 19.28
CA GLU A 224 -20.18 28.25 19.97
C GLU A 224 -19.64 28.79 21.30
N MET A 225 -18.66 28.13 21.91
CA MET A 225 -17.96 28.65 23.10
C MET A 225 -17.07 29.85 22.77
N VAL A 226 -16.47 29.88 21.59
CA VAL A 226 -15.54 30.95 21.15
C VAL A 226 -16.28 32.01 20.32
N LEU A 227 -17.22 31.56 19.48
CA LEU A 227 -18.06 32.39 18.63
C LEU A 227 -19.54 32.04 18.86
N PRO A 228 -20.21 32.66 19.83
CA PRO A 228 -21.63 32.46 20.06
C PRO A 228 -22.46 32.84 18.83
N ARG A 229 -23.41 31.99 18.45
CA ARG A 229 -24.36 32.26 17.36
C ARG A 229 -25.48 33.17 17.86
N LYS A 230 -25.43 34.48 17.57
CA LYS A 230 -26.33 35.51 18.11
C LYS A 230 -26.57 36.66 17.13
N GLY A 231 -27.67 37.39 17.31
CA GLY A 231 -28.06 38.50 16.45
C GLY A 231 -28.04 38.14 14.96
N THR A 232 -27.32 38.95 14.18
CA THR A 232 -27.19 38.83 12.73
C THR A 232 -25.94 38.07 12.26
N ASN A 233 -25.12 37.53 13.18
CA ASN A 233 -23.87 36.87 12.81
C ASN A 233 -24.05 35.47 12.18
N GLY A 234 -25.29 35.01 12.00
CA GLY A 234 -25.59 33.63 11.62
C GLY A 234 -25.00 33.17 10.28
N GLU A 235 -24.81 34.08 9.32
CA GLU A 235 -24.19 33.78 8.02
C GLU A 235 -22.67 33.61 8.17
N VAL A 236 -22.02 34.57 8.82
CA VAL A 236 -20.57 34.54 9.12
C VAL A 236 -20.24 33.32 9.97
N TRP A 237 -21.04 33.04 11.00
CA TRP A 237 -20.89 31.88 11.86
C TRP A 237 -20.94 30.57 11.06
N HIS A 238 -21.89 30.46 10.11
CA HIS A 238 -22.05 29.25 9.30
C HIS A 238 -20.85 29.04 8.36
N SER A 239 -20.35 30.12 7.73
CA SER A 239 -19.13 30.09 6.92
C SER A 239 -17.90 29.66 7.73
N ILE A 240 -17.72 30.23 8.93
CA ILE A 240 -16.62 29.85 9.83
C ILE A 240 -16.76 28.38 10.26
N PHE A 241 -17.98 27.90 10.50
CA PHE A 241 -18.21 26.49 10.83
C PHE A 241 -17.83 25.56 9.67
N GLU A 242 -18.22 25.87 8.43
CA GLU A 242 -17.79 25.10 7.25
C GLU A 242 -16.27 25.08 7.11
N ASN A 243 -15.62 26.24 7.21
CA ASN A 243 -14.16 26.37 7.13
C ASN A 243 -13.44 25.61 8.26
N LEU A 244 -14.00 25.60 9.48
CA LEU A 244 -13.49 24.83 10.60
C LEU A 244 -13.55 23.33 10.34
N LEU A 245 -14.66 22.82 9.80
CA LEU A 245 -14.79 21.40 9.45
C LEU A 245 -13.76 20.99 8.40
N GLU A 246 -13.58 21.81 7.36
CA GLU A 246 -12.55 21.56 6.34
C GLU A 246 -11.15 21.56 6.94
N ALA A 247 -10.80 22.56 7.75
CA ALA A 247 -9.48 22.65 8.37
C ALA A 247 -9.19 21.51 9.37
N LEU A 248 -10.20 21.02 10.11
CA LEU A 248 -10.07 19.84 10.98
C LEU A 248 -9.81 18.56 10.18
N SER A 249 -10.53 18.39 9.06
CA SER A 249 -10.31 17.28 8.13
C SER A 249 -8.91 17.32 7.52
N ASP A 250 -8.47 18.49 7.06
CA ASP A 250 -7.16 18.65 6.42
C ASP A 250 -6.03 18.43 7.43
N ARG A 251 -6.17 18.94 8.67
CA ARG A 251 -5.24 18.63 9.76
C ARG A 251 -5.15 17.12 10.00
N ARG A 252 -6.28 16.41 10.08
CA ARG A 252 -6.28 14.94 10.27
C ARG A 252 -5.58 14.22 9.14
N HIS A 253 -5.86 14.62 7.91
CA HIS A 253 -5.20 14.09 6.72
C HIS A 253 -3.69 14.24 6.83
N ASP A 254 -3.21 15.45 7.08
CA ASP A 254 -1.78 15.76 7.11
C ASP A 254 -1.07 15.06 8.27
N ARG A 255 -1.69 14.99 9.45
CA ARG A 255 -1.11 14.29 10.61
C ARG A 255 -0.96 12.79 10.36
N VAL A 256 -1.98 12.13 9.80
CA VAL A 256 -1.90 10.70 9.47
C VAL A 256 -0.87 10.45 8.38
N GLN A 257 -0.82 11.31 7.36
CA GLN A 257 0.17 11.24 6.28
C GLN A 257 1.59 11.41 6.78
N GLN A 258 1.81 12.39 7.67
CA GLN A 258 3.10 12.62 8.31
C GLN A 258 3.50 11.45 9.20
N TRP A 259 2.56 10.86 9.94
CA TRP A 259 2.81 9.70 10.79
C TRP A 259 3.25 8.47 9.97
N ILE A 260 2.57 8.17 8.87
CA ILE A 260 2.98 7.09 7.96
C ILE A 260 4.37 7.39 7.39
N SER A 261 4.56 8.60 6.83
CA SER A 261 5.81 9.00 6.17
C SER A 261 7.01 8.99 7.10
N SER A 262 6.86 9.45 8.34
CA SER A 262 7.92 9.45 9.36
C SER A 262 8.38 8.03 9.70
N ASN A 263 7.45 7.07 9.71
CA ASN A 263 7.73 5.67 10.03
C ASN A 263 8.19 4.84 8.82
N THR A 264 8.00 5.33 7.60
CA THR A 264 8.39 4.62 6.37
C THR A 264 9.43 5.36 5.53
N MET A 265 10.11 6.36 6.09
CA MET A 265 11.00 7.27 5.36
C MET A 265 12.08 6.52 4.57
N ASP A 266 12.73 5.54 5.20
CA ASP A 266 13.80 4.72 4.60
C ASP A 266 13.30 3.76 3.52
N PHE A 267 11.98 3.57 3.41
CA PHE A 267 11.34 2.55 2.57
C PHE A 267 10.23 3.13 1.69
N ARG A 268 10.26 4.43 1.42
CA ARG A 268 9.23 5.16 0.65
C ARG A 268 8.92 4.54 -0.73
N ASP A 269 9.93 3.96 -1.36
CA ASP A 269 9.86 3.39 -2.71
C ASP A 269 9.40 1.91 -2.70
N ASN A 270 9.08 1.36 -1.54
CA ASN A 270 8.58 -0.01 -1.40
C ASN A 270 7.08 -0.11 -1.77
N ASP A 271 6.71 -1.11 -2.57
CA ASP A 271 5.34 -1.31 -3.05
C ASP A 271 4.30 -1.43 -1.92
N GLU A 272 4.64 -2.07 -0.78
CA GLU A 272 3.72 -2.18 0.36
C GLU A 272 3.49 -0.84 1.05
N VAL A 273 4.51 0.01 1.10
CA VAL A 273 4.42 1.38 1.64
C VAL A 273 3.57 2.24 0.72
N GLN A 274 3.79 2.17 -0.59
CA GLN A 274 2.96 2.90 -1.57
C GLN A 274 1.50 2.45 -1.51
N ARG A 275 1.24 1.15 -1.36
CA ARG A 275 -0.12 0.62 -1.19
C ARG A 275 -0.79 1.10 0.09
N LEU A 276 -0.07 1.12 1.21
CA LEU A 276 -0.56 1.67 2.48
C LEU A 276 -0.88 3.16 2.35
N GLN A 277 -0.04 3.92 1.64
CA GLN A 277 -0.27 5.33 1.39
C GLN A 277 -1.55 5.58 0.57
N LEU A 278 -1.76 4.79 -0.48
CA LEU A 278 -2.98 4.83 -1.26
C LEU A 278 -4.22 4.48 -0.40
N GLU A 279 -4.13 3.43 0.41
CA GLU A 279 -5.18 3.02 1.35
C GLU A 279 -5.55 4.16 2.31
N ALA A 280 -4.54 4.80 2.91
CA ALA A 280 -4.74 5.94 3.81
C ALA A 280 -5.42 7.11 3.11
N ASN A 281 -4.98 7.50 1.90
CA ASN A 281 -5.58 8.58 1.12
C ASN A 281 -7.05 8.32 0.78
N VAL A 282 -7.38 7.09 0.35
CA VAL A 282 -8.77 6.71 0.05
C VAL A 282 -9.66 6.85 1.28
N VAL A 283 -9.18 6.43 2.44
CA VAL A 283 -9.97 6.48 3.68
C VAL A 283 -10.07 7.91 4.22
N LEU A 284 -8.98 8.70 4.20
CA LEU A 284 -8.97 10.10 4.63
C LEU A 284 -9.83 11.00 3.72
N GLY A 285 -9.86 10.72 2.41
CA GLY A 285 -10.75 11.42 1.48
C GLY A 285 -12.23 11.29 1.87
N LYS A 286 -12.64 10.16 2.45
CA LYS A 286 -14.01 9.94 2.95
C LYS A 286 -14.33 10.81 4.16
N VAL A 287 -13.34 11.14 5.00
CA VAL A 287 -13.50 12.04 6.14
C VAL A 287 -13.90 13.43 5.63
N LYS A 288 -13.12 13.97 4.69
CA LYS A 288 -13.35 15.31 4.12
C LYS A 288 -14.73 15.45 3.49
N GLN A 289 -15.22 14.41 2.83
CA GLN A 289 -16.53 14.41 2.19
C GLN A 289 -17.68 14.25 3.19
N GLY A 290 -17.50 13.37 4.18
CA GLY A 290 -18.51 13.10 5.21
C GLY A 290 -18.69 14.26 6.18
N LEU A 291 -17.63 15.03 6.43
CA LEU A 291 -17.62 16.15 7.37
C LEU A 291 -18.12 17.43 6.70
N SER A 292 -19.37 17.42 6.25
CA SER A 292 -20.02 18.57 5.61
C SER A 292 -21.43 18.82 6.14
N VAL A 293 -21.84 20.10 6.15
CA VAL A 293 -23.14 20.55 6.65
C VAL A 293 -24.07 20.98 5.53
N CYS A 294 -25.37 20.99 5.80
CA CYS A 294 -26.42 21.26 4.83
C CYS A 294 -26.46 22.73 4.35
N GLY A 295 -26.52 23.69 5.26
CA GLY A 295 -26.53 25.12 4.91
C GLY A 295 -27.86 25.68 4.39
N CYS A 296 -28.90 24.87 4.17
CA CYS A 296 -30.26 25.35 3.87
C CYS A 296 -30.86 26.20 4.99
N LYS A 297 -31.88 27.01 4.70
CA LYS A 297 -32.62 27.74 5.75
C LYS A 297 -33.32 26.75 6.67
N CYS A 298 -33.26 27.00 7.97
CA CYS A 298 -33.99 26.22 8.98
C CYS A 298 -35.51 26.30 8.72
N SER A 299 -36.22 25.22 8.99
CA SER A 299 -37.67 25.14 8.84
C SER A 299 -38.44 26.04 9.82
N VAL A 300 -37.79 26.52 10.88
CA VAL A 300 -38.44 27.29 11.98
C VAL A 300 -37.96 28.74 12.06
N CYS A 301 -36.68 29.01 11.76
CA CYS A 301 -36.09 30.35 11.90
C CYS A 301 -35.20 30.70 10.70
N PHE A 302 -34.59 31.90 10.71
CA PHE A 302 -33.81 32.41 9.59
C PHE A 302 -32.36 31.91 9.55
N TRP A 303 -31.94 31.13 10.54
CA TRP A 303 -30.60 30.54 10.59
C TRP A 303 -30.41 29.38 9.61
N ARG A 304 -29.17 29.13 9.20
CA ARG A 304 -28.79 27.98 8.38
C ARG A 304 -28.78 26.67 9.16
N CYS A 305 -29.18 25.61 8.47
CA CYS A 305 -29.15 24.23 8.88
C CYS A 305 -27.71 23.77 9.09
N VAL A 306 -27.48 23.08 10.21
CA VAL A 306 -26.17 22.55 10.62
C VAL A 306 -26.16 21.03 10.70
N LEU A 307 -27.23 20.38 10.23
CA LEU A 307 -27.28 18.93 10.05
C LEU A 307 -26.36 18.50 8.91
N GLU A 308 -26.09 17.21 8.85
CA GLU A 308 -25.27 16.57 7.82
C GLU A 308 -25.77 16.88 6.41
N LYS A 309 -24.84 17.11 5.48
CA LYS A 309 -25.18 17.39 4.09
C LYS A 309 -26.05 16.28 3.49
N GLY A 310 -27.15 16.67 2.84
CA GLY A 310 -28.06 15.73 2.16
C GLY A 310 -28.99 14.94 3.09
N HIS A 311 -29.18 15.39 4.34
CA HIS A 311 -30.17 14.82 5.25
C HIS A 311 -31.60 14.89 4.67
N ARG A 312 -32.48 14.01 5.17
CA ARG A 312 -33.90 13.92 4.74
C ARG A 312 -34.88 14.51 5.75
N ASP A 313 -34.41 14.80 6.95
CA ASP A 313 -35.20 15.39 8.03
C ASP A 313 -35.49 16.88 7.76
N ASP A 314 -36.37 17.48 8.56
CA ASP A 314 -36.58 18.92 8.54
C ASP A 314 -35.29 19.70 8.84
N HIS A 315 -35.06 20.79 8.12
CA HIS A 315 -33.86 21.62 8.27
C HIS A 315 -33.80 22.25 9.67
N SER A 316 -32.77 21.88 10.43
CA SER A 316 -32.59 22.35 11.80
C SER A 316 -31.29 23.14 11.96
N CYS A 317 -31.40 24.35 12.52
CA CYS A 317 -30.24 25.10 12.99
C CYS A 317 -29.69 24.57 14.33
N MET A 318 -30.38 23.60 14.95
CA MET A 318 -30.06 22.98 16.23
C MET A 318 -29.89 23.99 17.39
N GLY A 319 -30.57 25.14 17.30
CA GLY A 319 -30.54 26.23 18.28
C GLY A 319 -31.90 26.44 18.96
N SER A 320 -32.06 27.56 19.67
CA SER A 320 -33.33 27.92 20.34
C SER A 320 -34.42 28.40 19.39
N HIS A 321 -34.10 28.63 18.10
CA HIS A 321 -34.96 29.24 17.08
C HIS A 321 -35.50 30.65 17.41
N SER A 322 -35.13 31.21 18.56
CA SER A 322 -35.64 32.47 19.11
C SER A 322 -34.51 33.49 19.18
N CYS A 323 -34.79 34.74 18.83
CA CYS A 323 -33.81 35.82 18.93
C CYS A 323 -33.47 36.11 20.40
N ALA A 324 -32.18 36.16 20.72
CA ALA A 324 -31.69 36.41 22.08
C ALA A 324 -31.24 37.86 22.30
N GLU A 325 -31.46 38.75 21.32
CA GLU A 325 -31.05 40.15 21.37
C GLU A 325 -32.00 41.00 22.21
N SER A 326 -31.49 42.11 22.73
CA SER A 326 -32.30 43.07 23.48
C SER A 326 -33.22 43.86 22.55
N CYS A 327 -34.46 44.12 23.00
CA CYS A 327 -35.43 44.93 22.27
C CYS A 327 -34.87 46.34 21.99
N SER A 328 -34.79 46.70 20.72
CA SER A 328 -34.22 47.97 20.27
C SER A 328 -35.02 49.18 20.77
N TYR A 329 -36.32 49.02 20.98
CA TYR A 329 -37.23 50.09 21.41
C TYR A 329 -37.20 50.32 22.92
N CYS A 330 -37.31 49.24 23.71
CA CYS A 330 -37.20 49.33 25.18
C CYS A 330 -35.84 49.87 25.62
N ALA A 331 -34.77 49.48 24.91
CA ALA A 331 -33.43 50.01 25.16
C ALA A 331 -33.34 51.53 24.93
N GLN A 332 -34.00 52.05 23.89
CA GLN A 332 -34.06 53.49 23.60
C GLN A 332 -34.87 54.26 24.65
N GLU A 333 -35.95 53.66 25.15
CA GLU A 333 -36.82 54.26 26.17
C GLU A 333 -36.22 54.18 27.60
N ARG A 334 -35.09 53.47 27.80
CA ARG A 334 -34.50 53.13 29.11
C ARG A 334 -35.47 52.38 30.04
N GLU A 335 -36.48 51.72 29.48
CA GLU A 335 -37.57 51.06 30.21
C GLU A 335 -37.39 49.52 30.27
N GLY A 336 -36.16 49.06 30.50
CA GLY A 336 -35.84 47.65 30.80
C GLY A 336 -35.11 46.88 29.69
N LEU A 337 -34.61 45.69 30.05
CA LEU A 337 -33.84 44.77 29.21
C LEU A 337 -34.73 43.66 28.62
N ASN A 338 -35.88 44.04 28.05
CA ASN A 338 -36.77 43.06 27.43
C ASN A 338 -36.10 42.40 26.23
N ILE A 339 -36.17 41.07 26.14
CA ILE A 339 -35.57 40.29 25.06
C ILE A 339 -36.53 40.27 23.85
N CYS A 340 -35.96 40.25 22.66
CA CYS A 340 -36.70 40.08 21.42
C CYS A 340 -37.51 38.77 21.40
N LYS A 341 -38.72 38.80 20.84
CA LYS A 341 -39.56 37.60 20.65
C LYS A 341 -39.71 37.18 19.20
N ASP A 342 -38.94 37.79 18.29
CA ASP A 342 -38.90 37.38 16.89
C ASP A 342 -38.00 36.15 16.68
N LEU A 343 -38.16 35.49 15.53
CA LEU A 343 -37.39 34.29 15.17
C LEU A 343 -35.90 34.60 15.00
N ALA A 344 -35.04 33.67 15.40
CA ALA A 344 -33.59 33.83 15.32
C ALA A 344 -33.11 34.12 13.88
N GLY A 345 -32.20 35.08 13.73
CA GLY A 345 -31.64 35.50 12.43
C GLY A 345 -32.49 36.46 11.63
N HIS A 346 -33.54 37.04 12.22
CA HIS A 346 -34.30 38.10 11.57
C HIS A 346 -33.43 39.36 11.37
N GLU A 347 -33.77 40.18 10.38
CA GLU A 347 -33.14 41.48 10.18
C GLU A 347 -33.96 42.61 10.82
N GLY A 348 -33.42 43.83 10.79
CA GLY A 348 -34.10 45.01 11.32
C GLY A 348 -34.11 45.09 12.85
N SER A 349 -34.97 45.96 13.38
CA SER A 349 -35.04 46.24 14.81
C SER A 349 -35.66 45.08 15.60
N HIS A 350 -35.13 44.85 16.80
CA HIS A 350 -35.59 43.81 17.72
C HIS A 350 -36.82 44.26 18.52
N ASP A 351 -37.89 43.48 18.49
CA ASP A 351 -39.16 43.79 19.18
C ASP A 351 -39.47 42.75 20.27
N CYS A 352 -39.76 43.22 21.49
CA CYS A 352 -40.14 42.34 22.61
C CYS A 352 -41.58 41.82 22.53
N LYS A 353 -42.43 42.39 21.67
CA LYS A 353 -43.88 42.09 21.56
C LYS A 353 -44.68 42.29 22.84
N GLU A 354 -44.09 42.84 23.90
CA GLU A 354 -44.80 43.14 25.16
C GLU A 354 -45.47 44.51 25.15
N LYS A 355 -44.82 45.50 24.52
CA LYS A 355 -45.36 46.85 24.30
C LYS A 355 -45.70 47.09 22.84
N ASN A 356 -46.58 48.03 22.55
CA ASN A 356 -47.01 48.38 21.18
C ASN A 356 -45.97 49.22 20.42
N HIS A 357 -44.75 48.69 20.27
CA HIS A 357 -43.67 49.34 19.53
C HIS A 357 -43.88 49.27 18.00
N THR A 358 -44.56 48.23 17.52
CA THR A 358 -44.77 47.93 16.11
C THR A 358 -46.25 47.82 15.76
N CYS A 359 -46.58 47.91 14.48
CA CYS A 359 -47.95 47.94 13.95
C CYS A 359 -48.73 46.65 14.21
N ARG A 360 -48.07 45.48 14.18
CA ARG A 360 -48.64 44.15 14.45
C ARG A 360 -49.79 43.72 13.54
N LYS A 361 -50.12 44.46 12.48
CA LYS A 361 -51.01 43.98 11.42
C LYS A 361 -50.31 42.91 10.58
N THR A 362 -51.06 41.97 10.02
CA THR A 362 -50.50 40.90 9.18
C THR A 362 -49.76 41.49 7.98
N CYS A 363 -48.57 40.97 7.70
CA CYS A 363 -47.78 41.36 6.56
C CYS A 363 -48.50 40.97 5.26
N HIS A 364 -48.49 41.88 4.30
CA HIS A 364 -49.13 41.67 3.00
C HIS A 364 -48.60 40.45 2.25
N LEU A 365 -47.36 40.02 2.54
CA LEU A 365 -46.69 38.88 1.90
C LEU A 365 -46.76 37.58 2.72
N PHE A 366 -47.53 37.54 3.82
CA PHE A 366 -47.60 36.38 4.71
C PHE A 366 -47.96 35.07 3.98
N GLU A 367 -48.98 35.08 3.13
CA GLU A 367 -49.42 33.90 2.40
C GLU A 367 -48.46 33.48 1.27
N MET A 368 -47.73 34.45 0.71
CA MET A 368 -46.94 34.30 -0.52
C MET A 368 -45.45 34.01 -0.27
N SER A 369 -44.98 34.25 0.95
CA SER A 369 -43.57 34.14 1.32
C SER A 369 -43.31 32.94 2.23
N SER A 370 -42.23 32.21 1.95
CA SER A 370 -41.78 31.10 2.80
C SER A 370 -41.07 31.56 4.08
N ASN A 371 -40.66 32.82 4.15
CA ASN A 371 -39.87 33.37 5.26
C ASN A 371 -40.49 34.66 5.81
N CYS A 372 -41.81 34.80 5.77
CA CYS A 372 -42.51 35.91 6.41
C CYS A 372 -42.64 35.66 7.92
N ASN A 373 -42.34 36.67 8.73
CA ASN A 373 -42.52 36.62 10.19
C ASN A 373 -43.94 37.05 10.62
N GLU A 374 -44.93 36.89 9.74
CA GLU A 374 -46.37 37.16 9.91
C GLU A 374 -46.76 38.60 10.23
N LEU A 375 -46.22 39.20 11.28
CA LEU A 375 -46.62 40.50 11.82
C LEU A 375 -45.74 41.64 11.28
N CYS A 376 -46.36 42.79 11.02
CA CYS A 376 -45.68 43.98 10.56
C CYS A 376 -44.75 44.57 11.63
N SER A 377 -43.51 44.85 11.23
CA SER A 377 -42.45 45.41 12.08
C SER A 377 -42.32 46.93 11.99
N LEU A 378 -43.12 47.58 11.14
CA LEU A 378 -43.14 49.04 11.01
C LEU A 378 -43.84 49.70 12.22
N ARG A 379 -43.63 51.01 12.42
CA ARG A 379 -44.25 51.76 13.52
C ARG A 379 -45.79 51.73 13.42
N PRO A 380 -46.51 51.83 14.55
CA PRO A 380 -47.95 52.02 14.55
C PRO A 380 -48.37 53.17 13.62
N GLU A 381 -49.52 53.01 12.95
CA GLU A 381 -50.12 54.03 12.07
C GLU A 381 -49.27 54.46 10.85
N HIS A 382 -48.30 53.64 10.44
CA HIS A 382 -47.53 53.91 9.22
C HIS A 382 -48.42 53.87 7.96
N PRO A 383 -48.15 54.71 6.94
CA PRO A 383 -48.81 54.62 5.64
C PRO A 383 -48.26 53.45 4.81
N GLY A 384 -49.04 52.97 3.83
CA GLY A 384 -48.61 51.96 2.85
C GLY A 384 -48.86 50.50 3.26
N GLN A 385 -48.19 49.57 2.58
CA GLN A 385 -48.35 48.13 2.79
C GLN A 385 -47.61 47.65 4.06
N HIS A 386 -48.22 46.71 4.78
CA HIS A 386 -47.64 46.09 5.96
C HIS A 386 -46.52 45.10 5.59
N LYS A 387 -45.28 45.37 6.04
CA LYS A 387 -44.11 44.50 5.84
C LYS A 387 -43.57 43.99 7.18
N CYS A 388 -43.22 42.70 7.26
CA CYS A 388 -42.55 42.12 8.43
C CYS A 388 -41.03 42.39 8.39
N ASN A 389 -40.31 41.95 9.42
CA ASN A 389 -38.85 42.08 9.56
C ASN A 389 -38.04 41.01 8.80
N SER A 390 -38.65 40.34 7.83
CA SER A 390 -37.92 39.43 6.96
C SER A 390 -36.95 40.23 6.08
N PRO A 391 -35.65 39.84 6.00
CA PRO A 391 -34.63 40.49 5.18
C PRO A 391 -35.09 40.76 3.74
N GLN A 392 -35.66 39.73 3.15
CA GLN A 392 -36.15 39.68 1.79
C GLN A 392 -37.15 38.54 1.73
N HIS A 393 -38.37 38.83 1.27
CA HIS A 393 -39.41 37.81 1.18
C HIS A 393 -39.11 36.89 0.00
N THR A 394 -38.95 35.59 0.29
CA THR A 394 -38.62 34.58 -0.71
C THR A 394 -39.86 33.83 -1.15
N CYS A 395 -39.89 33.46 -2.43
CA CYS A 395 -41.02 32.78 -3.03
C CYS A 395 -41.35 31.46 -2.32
N LYS A 396 -42.63 31.25 -1.99
CA LYS A 396 -43.11 30.04 -1.30
C LYS A 396 -43.24 28.82 -2.20
N THR A 397 -43.19 28.99 -3.52
CA THR A 397 -43.29 27.89 -4.49
C THR A 397 -42.14 26.90 -4.32
N LYS A 398 -42.41 25.61 -4.52
CA LYS A 398 -41.38 24.56 -4.47
C LYS A 398 -40.31 24.78 -5.54
N CYS A 399 -39.10 24.30 -5.25
CA CYS A 399 -38.00 24.23 -6.20
C CYS A 399 -38.46 23.61 -7.53
N SER A 400 -37.95 24.13 -8.64
CA SER A 400 -38.25 23.60 -9.98
C SER A 400 -37.66 22.21 -10.23
N LEU A 401 -36.78 21.72 -9.35
CA LEU A 401 -36.23 20.37 -9.45
C LEU A 401 -37.20 19.35 -8.81
N PRO A 402 -37.72 18.35 -9.54
CA PRO A 402 -38.75 17.44 -9.04
C PRO A 402 -38.37 16.62 -7.80
N SER A 403 -37.08 16.32 -7.64
CA SER A 403 -36.53 15.59 -6.48
C SER A 403 -36.34 16.47 -5.24
N CYS A 404 -36.59 17.78 -5.34
CA CYS A 404 -36.36 18.76 -4.28
C CYS A 404 -37.69 19.35 -3.79
N ASN A 405 -37.98 19.17 -2.50
CA ASN A 405 -39.16 19.75 -1.86
C ASN A 405 -38.90 21.12 -1.20
N ASN A 406 -37.68 21.65 -1.30
CA ASN A 406 -37.33 22.92 -0.67
C ASN A 406 -38.08 24.10 -1.31
N PRO A 407 -38.51 25.10 -0.53
CA PRO A 407 -39.10 26.32 -1.06
C PRO A 407 -38.07 27.15 -1.83
N CYS A 408 -38.56 27.96 -2.77
CA CYS A 408 -37.75 28.87 -3.55
C CYS A 408 -37.05 29.92 -2.66
N ALA A 409 -35.79 30.19 -2.97
CA ALA A 409 -34.93 31.19 -2.35
C ALA A 409 -35.00 32.55 -3.06
N VAL A 410 -35.57 32.60 -4.27
CA VAL A 410 -35.60 33.80 -5.10
C VAL A 410 -36.58 34.82 -4.50
N PRO A 411 -36.24 36.13 -4.50
CA PRO A 411 -37.12 37.17 -3.98
C PRO A 411 -38.47 37.20 -4.72
N ILE A 412 -39.57 37.40 -4.00
CA ILE A 412 -40.91 37.50 -4.60
C ILE A 412 -41.02 38.69 -5.55
N GLU A 413 -40.31 39.77 -5.24
CA GLU A 413 -40.30 40.99 -6.04
C GLU A 413 -39.58 40.80 -7.40
N SER A 414 -38.84 39.71 -7.57
CA SER A 414 -38.17 39.35 -8.83
C SER A 414 -39.03 38.38 -9.62
N ASP A 415 -39.42 38.74 -10.84
CA ASP A 415 -40.09 37.82 -11.76
C ASP A 415 -39.16 36.64 -12.11
N HIS A 416 -39.58 35.42 -11.79
CA HIS A 416 -38.84 34.20 -12.10
C HIS A 416 -39.77 33.03 -12.41
N THR A 417 -39.43 32.28 -13.45
CA THR A 417 -40.13 31.03 -13.84
C THR A 417 -39.40 29.78 -13.34
N LYS A 418 -38.07 29.89 -13.13
CA LYS A 418 -37.24 28.88 -12.48
C LYS A 418 -37.16 29.18 -10.99
N HIS A 419 -37.80 28.33 -10.18
CA HIS A 419 -37.74 28.39 -8.73
C HIS A 419 -36.48 27.70 -8.22
N GLN A 420 -35.51 28.50 -7.76
CA GLN A 420 -34.23 28.04 -7.21
C GLN A 420 -34.26 28.06 -5.69
N CYS A 421 -33.99 26.93 -5.03
CA CYS A 421 -33.84 26.88 -3.58
C CYS A 421 -32.40 27.21 -3.14
N HIS A 422 -32.13 27.14 -1.83
CA HIS A 422 -30.81 27.46 -1.26
C HIS A 422 -29.78 26.33 -1.44
N GLU A 423 -30.19 25.16 -1.91
CA GLU A 423 -29.27 24.06 -2.20
C GLU A 423 -28.29 24.46 -3.28
N ARG A 424 -27.02 24.15 -3.04
CA ARG A 424 -25.92 24.41 -3.97
C ARG A 424 -25.43 23.14 -4.67
N TYR A 425 -25.86 21.97 -4.20
CA TYR A 425 -25.41 20.68 -4.71
C TYR A 425 -26.55 19.91 -5.36
N CYS A 426 -26.18 19.10 -6.34
CA CYS A 426 -27.11 18.21 -7.01
C CYS A 426 -27.57 17.10 -6.03
N PRO A 427 -28.90 16.89 -5.85
CA PRO A 427 -29.43 15.87 -4.93
C PRO A 427 -29.46 14.46 -5.53
N ILE A 428 -29.12 14.31 -6.80
CA ILE A 428 -29.08 13.03 -7.49
C ILE A 428 -27.97 12.17 -6.90
N ARG A 429 -28.25 10.87 -6.76
CA ARG A 429 -27.26 9.91 -6.26
C ARG A 429 -26.14 9.72 -7.26
N CYS A 430 -24.97 9.39 -6.73
CA CYS A 430 -23.85 8.97 -7.55
C CYS A 430 -24.28 7.85 -8.50
N THR A 431 -23.92 7.94 -9.77
CA THR A 431 -24.24 6.92 -10.78
C THR A 431 -23.41 5.65 -10.65
N ILE A 432 -22.36 5.65 -9.81
CA ILE A 432 -21.53 4.47 -9.57
C ILE A 432 -22.29 3.42 -8.73
N ASN A 433 -22.37 2.19 -9.24
CA ASN A 433 -23.03 1.06 -8.58
C ASN A 433 -22.49 0.83 -7.16
N GLY A 434 -23.39 0.68 -6.19
CA GLY A 434 -23.05 0.51 -4.77
C GLY A 434 -22.76 1.82 -4.02
N CYS A 435 -22.69 2.96 -4.71
CA CYS A 435 -22.53 4.25 -4.04
C CYS A 435 -23.89 4.80 -3.58
N SER A 436 -24.01 5.09 -2.28
CA SER A 436 -25.21 5.70 -1.69
C SER A 436 -25.11 7.22 -1.55
N ARG A 437 -23.98 7.82 -1.97
CA ARG A 437 -23.70 9.26 -1.85
C ARG A 437 -24.44 10.07 -2.92
N THR A 438 -24.60 11.37 -2.67
CA THR A 438 -25.12 12.34 -3.63
C THR A 438 -24.00 12.92 -4.51
N CYS A 439 -24.38 13.51 -5.65
CA CYS A 439 -23.48 14.14 -6.59
C CYS A 439 -22.64 15.26 -5.94
N GLY A 440 -21.37 15.34 -6.29
CA GLY A 440 -20.39 16.28 -5.72
C GLY A 440 -20.40 17.66 -6.39
N VAL A 441 -21.08 17.79 -7.53
CA VAL A 441 -21.13 19.02 -8.33
C VAL A 441 -21.84 20.13 -7.56
N LYS A 442 -21.19 21.30 -7.48
CA LYS A 442 -21.70 22.55 -6.87
C LYS A 442 -22.70 23.28 -7.78
N ASP A 443 -23.65 22.53 -8.34
CA ASP A 443 -24.81 23.07 -9.06
C ASP A 443 -26.04 22.20 -8.80
N HIS A 444 -27.04 22.77 -8.13
CA HIS A 444 -28.29 22.08 -7.78
C HIS A 444 -29.12 21.68 -9.01
N PHE A 445 -29.01 22.43 -10.10
CA PHE A 445 -29.76 22.19 -11.34
C PHE A 445 -28.94 21.51 -12.42
N HIS A 446 -27.79 20.94 -12.07
CA HIS A 446 -26.92 20.23 -13.00
C HIS A 446 -27.65 19.13 -13.77
N ASP A 447 -28.61 18.46 -13.13
CA ASP A 447 -29.46 17.41 -13.70
C ASP A 447 -30.35 17.87 -14.88
N TRP A 448 -30.47 19.17 -15.13
CA TRP A 448 -31.22 19.68 -16.29
C TRP A 448 -30.51 19.46 -17.62
N ASN A 449 -29.20 19.20 -17.57
CA ASN A 449 -28.50 18.70 -18.74
C ASN A 449 -28.74 17.18 -18.84
N PRO A 450 -29.39 16.67 -19.90
CA PRO A 450 -29.63 15.23 -20.06
C PRO A 450 -28.34 14.41 -20.15
N ASP A 451 -27.20 15.04 -20.49
CA ASP A 451 -25.88 14.41 -20.53
C ASP A 451 -25.07 14.63 -19.23
N ALA A 452 -25.71 15.07 -18.14
CA ALA A 452 -25.05 15.31 -16.86
C ALA A 452 -24.58 14.00 -16.19
N GLU A 453 -23.29 13.90 -15.88
CA GLU A 453 -22.74 12.81 -15.10
C GLU A 453 -22.80 13.11 -13.59
N HIS A 454 -23.60 12.34 -12.86
CA HIS A 454 -23.76 12.50 -11.41
C HIS A 454 -22.71 11.71 -10.65
N LEU A 455 -21.49 12.24 -10.57
CA LEU A 455 -20.41 11.64 -9.79
C LEU A 455 -20.31 12.32 -8.41
N CYS A 456 -20.16 11.54 -7.34
CA CYS A 456 -19.97 12.12 -5.99
C CYS A 456 -18.62 12.82 -5.79
N GLY A 457 -17.72 12.74 -6.78
CA GLY A 457 -16.38 13.33 -6.74
C GLY A 457 -15.41 12.55 -5.86
N ASN A 458 -15.69 11.27 -5.60
CA ASN A 458 -14.86 10.42 -4.75
C ASN A 458 -14.37 9.24 -5.60
N GLU A 459 -13.23 8.69 -5.24
CA GLU A 459 -12.78 7.42 -5.77
C GLU A 459 -13.73 6.31 -5.29
N HIS A 460 -14.11 5.43 -6.21
CA HIS A 460 -14.92 4.26 -5.93
C HIS A 460 -14.07 3.03 -6.21
N ALA A 461 -14.29 1.96 -5.45
CA ALA A 461 -13.86 0.65 -5.90
C ALA A 461 -14.55 0.36 -7.24
N CYS A 462 -13.79 -0.06 -8.25
CA CYS A 462 -14.35 -0.57 -9.50
C CYS A 462 -15.37 -1.66 -9.09
N PRO A 463 -16.68 -1.57 -9.43
CA PRO A 463 -17.68 -2.55 -9.00
C PRO A 463 -17.50 -3.92 -9.68
N ASN A 464 -16.57 -3.99 -10.63
CA ASN A 464 -16.08 -5.22 -11.25
C ASN A 464 -14.88 -5.71 -10.45
N GLU A 465 -14.72 -7.03 -10.29
CA GLU A 465 -13.47 -7.59 -9.79
C GLU A 465 -12.35 -7.16 -10.74
N CYS A 466 -11.45 -6.30 -10.27
CA CYS A 466 -10.28 -5.92 -11.06
C CYS A 466 -9.49 -7.21 -11.31
N GLU A 467 -9.34 -7.61 -12.58
CA GLU A 467 -8.61 -8.85 -12.91
C GLU A 467 -7.13 -8.76 -12.48
N MET A 468 -6.60 -7.53 -12.26
CA MET A 468 -5.36 -7.25 -11.51
C MET A 468 -5.48 -5.98 -10.64
N PRO A 469 -4.67 -5.81 -9.56
CA PRO A 469 -4.71 -4.61 -8.71
C PRO A 469 -4.37 -3.33 -9.48
N GLY A 470 -5.35 -2.44 -9.66
CA GLY A 470 -5.14 -1.04 -10.07
C GLY A 470 -5.31 -0.70 -11.56
N ILE A 471 -5.77 -1.60 -12.43
CA ILE A 471 -6.02 -1.33 -13.85
C ILE A 471 -7.45 -1.78 -14.22
N CYS A 472 -8.34 -0.85 -14.58
CA CYS A 472 -9.66 -1.14 -15.17
C CYS A 472 -9.62 -0.74 -16.67
N GLU A 473 -9.23 -1.65 -17.56
CA GLU A 473 -9.28 -1.46 -19.02
C GLU A 473 -10.57 -2.11 -19.57
N ILE A 474 -11.42 -1.31 -20.23
CA ILE A 474 -12.71 -1.78 -20.76
C ILE A 474 -12.46 -2.41 -22.15
N PHE A 475 -12.29 -3.73 -22.19
CA PHE A 475 -12.32 -4.49 -23.44
C PHE A 475 -13.78 -4.80 -23.83
N THR A 476 -14.16 -4.42 -25.05
CA THR A 476 -15.41 -4.87 -25.67
C THR A 476 -15.25 -6.36 -26.04
N GLU A 477 -16.03 -7.24 -25.40
CA GLU A 477 -15.92 -8.70 -25.54
C GLU A 477 -16.20 -9.19 -26.97
N LEU A 478 -15.30 -10.02 -27.50
CA LEU A 478 -15.69 -11.22 -28.25
C LEU A 478 -15.74 -12.38 -27.24
N VAL A 479 -16.90 -13.03 -27.15
CA VAL A 479 -17.24 -14.05 -26.15
C VAL A 479 -16.17 -15.15 -26.00
N ARG A 480 -15.70 -15.36 -24.76
CA ARG A 480 -14.82 -16.45 -24.29
C ARG A 480 -15.38 -17.83 -24.69
N GLN A 481 -14.54 -18.67 -25.30
CA GLN A 481 -14.71 -20.14 -25.28
C GLN A 481 -13.58 -20.77 -24.45
N THR A 482 -13.79 -20.92 -23.14
CA THR A 482 -12.97 -21.82 -22.32
C THR A 482 -13.57 -23.22 -22.38
N ARG A 483 -12.77 -24.23 -22.76
CA ARG A 483 -13.18 -25.64 -22.71
C ARG A 483 -12.87 -26.21 -21.33
N VAL A 484 -13.90 -26.31 -20.49
CA VAL A 484 -13.84 -27.06 -19.23
C VAL A 484 -13.89 -28.55 -19.54
N PHE A 485 -12.86 -29.32 -19.16
CA PHE A 485 -12.88 -30.77 -19.24
C PHE A 485 -13.41 -31.37 -17.93
N GLN A 486 -14.50 -32.13 -18.00
CA GLN A 486 -15.07 -32.85 -16.86
C GLN A 486 -14.54 -34.30 -16.81
N GLY A 487 -13.83 -34.65 -15.74
CA GLY A 487 -13.48 -36.02 -15.40
C GLY A 487 -14.20 -36.52 -14.14
N GLN A 488 -14.29 -37.85 -13.96
CA GLN A 488 -14.98 -38.52 -12.84
C GLN A 488 -14.50 -38.14 -11.41
N ARG A 489 -13.42 -37.36 -11.27
CA ARG A 489 -12.85 -36.93 -9.97
C ARG A 489 -12.64 -35.41 -9.85
N GLY A 490 -13.15 -34.60 -10.79
CA GLY A 490 -13.07 -33.13 -10.74
C GLY A 490 -12.92 -32.49 -12.12
N SER A 491 -13.16 -31.17 -12.18
CA SER A 491 -12.86 -30.29 -13.33
C SER A 491 -11.49 -29.64 -13.13
N PHE A 492 -10.67 -29.57 -14.19
CA PHE A 492 -9.41 -28.84 -14.16
C PHE A 492 -9.28 -27.91 -15.37
N GLU A 493 -8.54 -26.83 -15.17
CA GLU A 493 -8.20 -25.83 -16.17
C GLU A 493 -6.76 -26.09 -16.62
N SER A 494 -6.55 -26.57 -17.85
CA SER A 494 -5.24 -26.58 -18.48
C SER A 494 -5.16 -25.36 -19.41
N GLY A 495 -4.06 -24.61 -19.35
CA GLY A 495 -3.87 -23.47 -20.23
C GLY A 495 -2.98 -23.87 -21.40
N SER A 496 -3.40 -23.52 -22.62
CA SER A 496 -2.71 -23.85 -23.88
C SER A 496 -1.60 -22.85 -24.21
N MET A 497 -0.51 -23.25 -24.87
CA MET A 497 0.56 -22.36 -25.36
C MET A 497 0.06 -21.27 -26.31
N GLN A 498 -1.10 -21.47 -26.94
CA GLN A 498 -1.80 -20.48 -27.75
C GLN A 498 -2.57 -19.44 -26.94
N SER A 499 -2.84 -19.74 -25.67
CA SER A 499 -3.62 -18.89 -24.80
C SER A 499 -2.88 -17.59 -24.51
N SER A 500 -3.62 -16.49 -24.59
CA SER A 500 -3.17 -15.14 -24.24
C SER A 500 -3.44 -14.78 -22.77
N ASP A 501 -3.79 -15.78 -21.95
CA ASP A 501 -4.05 -15.61 -20.51
C ASP A 501 -2.79 -15.25 -19.72
N ILE A 502 -1.62 -15.60 -20.24
CA ILE A 502 -0.32 -15.18 -19.74
C ILE A 502 0.47 -14.66 -20.93
N SER A 503 1.04 -13.45 -20.82
CA SER A 503 1.75 -12.76 -21.91
C SER A 503 3.15 -12.31 -21.48
N PRO A 504 4.11 -12.22 -22.42
CA PRO A 504 5.46 -11.76 -22.13
C PRO A 504 5.47 -10.29 -21.67
N THR A 505 6.45 -9.94 -20.83
CA THR A 505 6.60 -8.60 -20.24
C THR A 505 7.47 -7.68 -21.08
N MET A 506 8.38 -8.23 -21.89
CA MET A 506 9.29 -7.44 -22.72
C MET A 506 8.63 -7.03 -24.04
N ALA A 507 8.73 -5.75 -24.39
CA ALA A 507 8.16 -5.18 -25.63
C ALA A 507 8.61 -5.89 -26.92
N LYS A 508 9.79 -6.56 -26.91
CA LYS A 508 10.31 -7.39 -28.01
C LYS A 508 9.32 -8.49 -28.42
N PHE A 509 8.48 -8.96 -27.50
CA PHE A 509 7.52 -10.04 -27.73
C PHE A 509 6.08 -9.56 -27.87
N SER A 510 5.85 -8.26 -28.08
CA SER A 510 4.51 -7.67 -28.25
C SER A 510 3.67 -8.28 -29.39
N ASN A 511 4.31 -8.92 -30.38
CA ASN A 511 3.65 -9.66 -31.46
C ASN A 511 3.43 -11.16 -31.13
N HIS A 512 3.79 -11.59 -29.92
CA HIS A 512 3.63 -12.95 -29.37
C HIS A 512 2.96 -12.87 -27.99
N ASN A 513 1.77 -12.27 -27.92
CA ASN A 513 0.99 -12.16 -26.67
C ASN A 513 0.31 -13.48 -26.32
N SER A 514 1.12 -14.49 -25.99
CA SER A 514 0.67 -15.81 -25.56
C SER A 514 1.65 -16.44 -24.59
N ARG A 515 1.23 -17.55 -23.96
CA ARG A 515 2.10 -18.40 -23.13
C ARG A 515 3.39 -18.81 -23.86
N LEU A 516 3.32 -19.11 -25.16
CA LEU A 516 4.51 -19.39 -25.97
C LEU A 516 5.46 -18.17 -26.05
N GLY A 517 4.92 -16.95 -26.11
CA GLY A 517 5.69 -15.72 -26.02
C GLY A 517 6.44 -15.59 -24.69
N CYS A 518 5.80 -15.97 -23.56
CA CYS A 518 6.47 -16.04 -22.26
C CYS A 518 7.63 -17.04 -22.26
N VAL A 519 7.47 -18.19 -22.94
CA VAL A 519 8.54 -19.19 -23.08
C VAL A 519 9.70 -18.61 -23.90
N TYR A 520 9.43 -17.88 -24.97
CA TYR A 520 10.48 -17.21 -25.75
C TYR A 520 11.22 -16.13 -24.94
N GLU A 521 10.49 -15.37 -24.12
CA GLU A 521 11.12 -14.43 -23.20
C GLU A 521 11.98 -15.15 -22.14
N ALA A 522 11.49 -16.26 -21.57
CA ALA A 522 12.25 -17.05 -20.60
C ALA A 522 13.53 -17.65 -21.20
N ILE A 523 13.49 -18.08 -22.48
CA ILE A 523 14.68 -18.52 -23.22
C ILE A 523 15.67 -17.36 -23.41
N LEU A 524 15.20 -16.16 -23.76
CA LEU A 524 16.09 -14.98 -23.87
C LEU A 524 16.79 -14.70 -22.54
N ARG A 525 16.05 -14.71 -21.43
CA ARG A 525 16.60 -14.49 -20.09
C ARG A 525 17.60 -15.57 -19.68
N PHE A 526 17.33 -16.84 -20.02
CA PHE A 526 18.27 -17.95 -19.83
C PHE A 526 19.59 -17.69 -20.57
N ILE A 527 19.51 -17.32 -21.85
CA ILE A 527 20.68 -17.03 -22.68
C ILE A 527 21.47 -15.84 -22.09
N GLN A 528 20.79 -14.77 -21.69
CA GLN A 528 21.42 -13.61 -21.05
C GLN A 528 22.09 -13.96 -19.71
N ALA A 529 21.49 -14.85 -18.93
CA ALA A 529 22.08 -15.34 -17.68
C ALA A 529 23.32 -16.21 -17.96
N ARG A 530 23.29 -17.06 -19.01
CA ARG A 530 24.45 -17.85 -19.45
C ARG A 530 25.57 -17.00 -20.02
N LEU A 531 25.27 -16.01 -20.85
CA LEU A 531 26.27 -15.10 -21.43
C LEU A 531 27.02 -14.27 -20.38
N ARG A 532 26.36 -13.95 -19.26
CA ARG A 532 27.00 -13.30 -18.10
C ARG A 532 28.04 -14.21 -17.43
N THR A 533 28.00 -15.50 -17.69
CA THR A 533 28.97 -16.49 -17.21
C THR A 533 29.87 -16.85 -18.39
N VAL A 534 31.20 -16.69 -18.28
CA VAL A 534 32.12 -17.02 -19.37
C VAL A 534 31.92 -18.50 -19.75
N SER A 535 31.16 -18.77 -20.82
CA SER A 535 30.76 -20.10 -21.25
C SER A 535 30.80 -20.17 -22.77
N ASP A 536 31.45 -21.20 -23.28
CA ASP A 536 31.44 -21.57 -24.70
C ASP A 536 30.28 -22.55 -24.94
N ASP A 537 29.06 -22.20 -24.51
CA ASP A 537 27.93 -23.11 -24.65
C ASP A 537 27.36 -23.08 -26.07
N SER A 538 26.90 -24.23 -26.56
CA SER A 538 26.06 -24.33 -27.75
C SER A 538 24.61 -24.57 -27.36
N VAL A 539 23.66 -23.95 -28.05
CA VAL A 539 22.22 -24.08 -27.79
C VAL A 539 21.49 -24.71 -28.98
N SER A 540 20.56 -25.60 -28.68
CA SER A 540 19.58 -26.11 -29.64
C SER A 540 18.19 -25.91 -29.08
N VAL A 541 17.23 -25.57 -29.92
CA VAL A 541 15.83 -25.38 -29.54
C VAL A 541 14.95 -26.25 -30.44
N VAL A 542 14.26 -27.19 -29.81
CA VAL A 542 13.27 -28.05 -30.46
C VAL A 542 11.90 -27.59 -30.00
N LEU A 543 11.10 -27.08 -30.94
CA LEU A 543 9.68 -26.85 -30.72
C LEU A 543 8.93 -28.13 -31.07
N PHE A 544 7.85 -28.44 -30.36
CA PHE A 544 7.09 -29.65 -30.64
C PHE A 544 5.59 -29.44 -30.44
N ASP A 545 4.84 -30.19 -31.25
CA ASP A 545 3.40 -30.38 -31.15
C ASP A 545 3.09 -31.89 -31.22
N ASP A 546 2.42 -32.34 -32.29
CA ASP A 546 2.37 -33.75 -32.69
C ASP A 546 3.67 -34.21 -33.37
N THR A 547 4.52 -33.27 -33.78
CA THR A 547 5.81 -33.45 -34.45
C THR A 547 6.88 -32.56 -33.82
N ALA A 548 8.17 -32.83 -34.10
CA ALA A 548 9.27 -31.97 -33.66
C ALA A 548 9.78 -31.08 -34.80
N THR A 549 9.91 -29.79 -34.51
CA THR A 549 10.51 -28.77 -35.38
C THR A 549 11.83 -28.29 -34.78
N MET A 550 12.91 -28.44 -35.55
CA MET A 550 14.24 -27.99 -35.16
C MET A 550 14.38 -26.50 -35.47
N ALA A 551 14.07 -25.63 -34.50
CA ALA A 551 14.13 -24.18 -34.70
C ALA A 551 15.57 -23.65 -34.66
N VAL A 552 16.41 -24.23 -33.79
CA VAL A 552 17.85 -23.95 -33.72
C VAL A 552 18.60 -25.26 -33.47
N GLU A 553 19.63 -25.53 -34.28
CA GLU A 553 20.44 -26.74 -34.15
C GLU A 553 21.90 -26.38 -33.90
N MET A 554 22.43 -26.73 -32.71
CA MET A 554 23.82 -26.54 -32.29
C MET A 554 24.39 -25.14 -32.60
N GLY A 555 23.59 -24.09 -32.40
CA GLY A 555 24.01 -22.71 -32.61
C GLY A 555 24.81 -22.17 -31.42
N ASP A 556 25.48 -21.05 -31.64
CA ASP A 556 26.15 -20.31 -30.57
C ASP A 556 25.11 -19.76 -29.58
N MET A 557 25.49 -19.69 -28.30
CA MET A 557 24.64 -19.12 -27.24
C MET A 557 24.56 -17.60 -27.38
N GLU A 558 23.62 -17.09 -28.17
CA GLU A 558 23.46 -15.65 -28.45
C GLU A 558 21.99 -15.19 -28.34
N GLU A 559 21.75 -13.91 -28.03
CA GLU A 559 20.38 -13.38 -27.92
C GLU A 559 19.58 -13.51 -29.24
N GLY A 560 20.27 -13.52 -30.38
CA GLY A 560 19.67 -13.70 -31.72
C GLY A 560 19.02 -15.07 -31.95
N VAL A 561 19.26 -16.05 -31.07
CA VAL A 561 18.54 -17.34 -31.06
C VAL A 561 17.03 -17.13 -31.01
N VAL A 562 16.58 -16.15 -30.23
CA VAL A 562 15.15 -15.89 -30.02
C VAL A 562 14.49 -15.34 -31.29
N ASP A 563 15.20 -14.59 -32.13
CA ASP A 563 14.64 -14.04 -33.36
C ASP A 563 14.25 -15.14 -34.37
N ARG A 564 14.91 -16.31 -34.31
CA ARG A 564 14.53 -17.52 -35.06
C ARG A 564 13.27 -18.17 -34.49
N LEU A 565 13.04 -18.07 -33.19
CA LEU A 565 11.86 -18.64 -32.52
C LEU A 565 10.58 -17.84 -32.81
N LEU A 566 10.69 -16.51 -32.94
CA LEU A 566 9.57 -15.61 -33.23
C LEU A 566 8.87 -15.88 -34.58
N GLN A 567 9.42 -16.76 -35.42
CA GLN A 567 8.78 -17.17 -36.68
C GLN A 567 7.76 -18.30 -36.48
N HIS A 568 7.74 -18.90 -35.29
CA HIS A 568 6.90 -20.05 -34.97
C HIS A 568 5.72 -19.65 -34.09
N TYR A 569 4.57 -20.22 -34.41
CA TYR A 569 3.34 -20.07 -33.65
C TYR A 569 2.88 -21.45 -33.17
N PRO A 570 2.18 -21.54 -32.04
CA PRO A 570 1.77 -22.83 -31.53
C PRO A 570 0.69 -23.40 -32.45
N CYS A 571 0.79 -24.68 -32.80
CA CYS A 571 -0.17 -25.43 -33.61
C CYS A 571 -0.18 -26.89 -33.13
N GLY A 572 -1.21 -27.66 -33.51
CA GLY A 572 -1.26 -29.11 -33.25
C GLY A 572 -1.62 -29.51 -31.81
N GLY A 573 -1.44 -30.80 -31.51
CA GLY A 573 -1.56 -31.39 -30.17
C GLY A 573 -0.22 -31.41 -29.41
N THR A 574 -0.15 -32.21 -28.35
CA THR A 574 1.06 -32.34 -27.52
C THR A 574 1.51 -33.79 -27.45
N THR A 575 2.61 -34.13 -28.12
CA THR A 575 3.20 -35.48 -28.11
C THR A 575 4.65 -35.43 -27.60
N TYR A 576 4.88 -35.82 -26.34
CA TYR A 576 6.20 -35.68 -25.70
C TYR A 576 7.29 -36.46 -26.42
N SER A 577 6.96 -37.65 -26.93
CA SER A 577 7.92 -38.47 -27.67
C SER A 577 8.44 -37.81 -28.94
N ALA A 578 7.68 -36.92 -29.57
CA ALA A 578 8.14 -36.17 -30.74
C ALA A 578 9.27 -35.21 -30.36
N GLY A 579 9.05 -34.38 -29.34
CA GLY A 579 10.07 -33.46 -28.81
C GLY A 579 11.32 -34.21 -28.31
N LEU A 580 11.14 -35.33 -27.61
CA LEU A 580 12.26 -36.15 -27.11
C LEU A 580 13.06 -36.83 -28.24
N ASP A 581 12.40 -37.27 -29.33
CA ASP A 581 13.09 -37.79 -30.52
C ASP A 581 13.93 -36.68 -31.20
N GLY A 582 13.41 -35.46 -31.25
CA GLY A 582 14.17 -34.29 -31.71
C GLY A 582 15.42 -34.02 -30.85
N ALA A 583 15.27 -34.06 -29.52
CA ALA A 583 16.39 -33.91 -28.59
C ALA A 583 17.41 -35.06 -28.73
N GLU A 584 16.96 -36.30 -28.88
CA GLU A 584 17.83 -37.46 -29.10
C GLU A 584 18.70 -37.30 -30.35
N LYS A 585 18.11 -36.83 -31.47
CA LYS A 585 18.84 -36.58 -32.72
C LYS A 585 19.98 -35.55 -32.54
N ILE A 586 19.76 -34.50 -31.75
CA ILE A 586 20.80 -33.51 -31.42
C ILE A 586 21.91 -34.16 -30.61
N LEU A 587 21.55 -34.91 -29.55
CA LEU A 587 22.54 -35.59 -28.69
C LEU A 587 23.42 -36.55 -29.49
N MET A 588 22.83 -37.32 -30.42
CA MET A 588 23.57 -38.22 -31.29
C MET A 588 24.53 -37.50 -32.24
N LYS A 589 24.17 -36.30 -32.71
CA LYS A 589 25.04 -35.48 -33.57
C LYS A 589 26.18 -34.85 -32.77
N GLY A 590 25.87 -34.32 -31.57
CA GLY A 590 26.87 -33.79 -30.64
C GLY A 590 27.93 -34.83 -30.26
N ALA A 591 27.52 -36.09 -30.03
CA ALA A 591 28.43 -37.20 -29.75
C ALA A 591 29.38 -37.55 -30.92
N ARG A 592 29.05 -37.18 -32.16
CA ARG A 592 29.87 -37.45 -33.36
C ARG A 592 30.92 -36.37 -33.63
N HIS A 593 30.71 -35.15 -33.14
CA HIS A 593 31.70 -34.07 -33.24
C HIS A 593 32.73 -34.18 -32.10
N HIS A 594 33.70 -35.09 -32.27
CA HIS A 594 34.86 -35.26 -31.38
C HIS A 594 35.83 -34.06 -31.48
N THR A 595 35.48 -32.94 -30.84
CA THR A 595 36.47 -31.95 -30.41
C THR A 595 36.81 -32.17 -28.93
N VAL A 596 38.06 -31.88 -28.57
CA VAL A 596 38.80 -32.38 -27.39
C VAL A 596 38.18 -32.02 -26.02
N ASP A 597 37.18 -31.13 -25.96
CA ASP A 597 36.39 -30.84 -24.76
C ASP A 597 34.95 -31.37 -24.87
N VAL A 598 34.68 -32.49 -24.19
CA VAL A 598 33.33 -33.07 -24.12
C VAL A 598 32.46 -32.15 -23.25
N LYS A 599 31.65 -31.28 -23.87
CA LYS A 599 30.62 -30.48 -23.17
C LYS A 599 29.57 -31.42 -22.55
N LYS A 600 29.06 -31.10 -21.36
CA LYS A 600 28.02 -31.91 -20.68
C LYS A 600 26.64 -31.49 -21.20
N PRO A 601 25.85 -32.38 -21.82
CA PRO A 601 24.53 -31.98 -22.32
C PRO A 601 23.53 -31.73 -21.20
N VAL A 602 22.76 -30.66 -21.34
CA VAL A 602 21.64 -30.32 -20.46
C VAL A 602 20.40 -30.15 -21.32
N VAL A 603 19.35 -30.90 -21.00
CA VAL A 603 18.05 -30.85 -21.69
C VAL A 603 17.05 -30.17 -20.76
N VAL A 604 16.39 -29.13 -21.25
CA VAL A 604 15.27 -28.47 -20.56
C VAL A 604 14.01 -28.79 -21.35
N PHE A 605 13.12 -29.57 -20.76
CA PHE A 605 11.86 -29.98 -21.38
C PHE A 605 10.71 -29.21 -20.75
N LEU A 606 9.97 -28.44 -21.53
CA LEU A 606 8.86 -27.62 -21.05
C LEU A 606 7.55 -28.04 -21.72
N SER A 607 6.48 -28.12 -20.92
CA SER A 607 5.11 -28.38 -21.40
C SER A 607 4.10 -27.63 -20.52
N ASP A 608 2.97 -27.24 -21.10
CA ASP A 608 1.81 -26.64 -20.43
C ASP A 608 0.69 -27.65 -20.14
N GLY A 609 0.77 -28.85 -20.72
CA GLY A 609 -0.13 -29.97 -20.40
C GLY A 609 -0.31 -30.97 -21.54
N GLY A 610 -0.92 -32.12 -21.20
CA GLY A 610 -1.27 -33.18 -22.14
C GLY A 610 -0.08 -33.98 -22.70
N ASN A 611 -0.30 -35.27 -22.93
CA ASN A 611 0.56 -36.12 -23.76
C ASN A 611 -0.35 -37.05 -24.56
N ASN A 612 -0.81 -36.57 -25.72
CA ASN A 612 -1.94 -37.10 -26.47
C ASN A 612 -1.52 -38.20 -27.46
N GLY A 613 -0.68 -39.14 -27.02
CA GLY A 613 -0.24 -40.30 -27.80
C GLY A 613 1.27 -40.40 -27.96
N GLY A 614 1.71 -41.10 -29.00
CA GLY A 614 3.12 -41.38 -29.27
C GLY A 614 3.72 -42.49 -28.40
N GLY A 615 5.05 -42.59 -28.40
CA GLY A 615 5.78 -43.56 -27.58
C GLY A 615 5.94 -43.11 -26.12
N ASP A 616 6.27 -44.04 -25.23
CA ASP A 616 6.49 -43.77 -23.81
C ASP A 616 7.65 -42.76 -23.59
N PRO A 617 7.39 -41.57 -23.01
CA PRO A 617 8.43 -40.57 -22.74
C PRO A 617 9.58 -41.11 -21.89
N LEU A 618 9.29 -41.99 -20.92
CA LEU A 618 10.32 -42.56 -20.05
C LEU A 618 11.25 -43.52 -20.78
N TYR A 619 10.78 -44.16 -21.86
CA TYR A 619 11.63 -44.95 -22.76
C TYR A 619 12.65 -44.06 -23.48
N TYR A 620 12.23 -42.91 -23.99
CA TYR A 620 13.13 -41.96 -24.67
C TYR A 620 14.15 -41.36 -23.71
N VAL A 621 13.73 -40.93 -22.52
CA VAL A 621 14.67 -40.41 -21.50
C VAL A 621 15.71 -41.47 -21.14
N ASP A 622 15.30 -42.72 -20.96
CA ASP A 622 16.21 -43.85 -20.71
C ASP A 622 17.17 -44.10 -21.88
N LYS A 623 16.65 -44.06 -23.11
CA LYS A 623 17.43 -44.27 -24.32
C LYS A 623 18.50 -43.18 -24.46
N MET A 624 18.13 -41.92 -24.29
CA MET A 624 19.07 -40.79 -24.27
C MET A 624 20.09 -40.90 -23.14
N LYS A 625 19.67 -41.27 -21.93
CA LYS A 625 20.57 -41.43 -20.77
C LYS A 625 21.55 -42.59 -20.94
N ARG A 626 21.16 -43.68 -21.62
CA ARG A 626 22.07 -44.78 -21.99
C ARG A 626 23.09 -44.36 -23.05
N GLN A 627 22.69 -43.50 -23.99
CA GLN A 627 23.57 -42.99 -25.03
C GLN A 627 24.54 -41.93 -24.51
N GLU A 628 24.08 -41.07 -23.60
CA GLU A 628 24.89 -40.04 -22.95
C GLU A 628 24.64 -40.02 -21.44
N PRO A 629 25.40 -40.83 -20.66
CA PRO A 629 25.22 -40.94 -19.21
C PRO A 629 25.40 -39.61 -18.46
N ARG A 630 26.16 -38.66 -19.02
CA ARG A 630 26.42 -37.35 -18.40
C ARG A 630 25.28 -36.36 -18.62
N MET A 631 24.33 -36.63 -19.53
CA MET A 631 23.20 -35.75 -19.81
C MET A 631 22.38 -35.50 -18.54
N THR A 632 21.93 -34.29 -18.26
CA THR A 632 20.88 -34.03 -17.27
C THR A 632 19.63 -33.51 -17.95
N LEU A 633 18.45 -34.01 -17.56
CA LEU A 633 17.17 -33.55 -18.10
C LEU A 633 16.34 -32.93 -16.98
N HIS A 634 16.05 -31.63 -17.12
CA HIS A 634 15.17 -30.86 -16.27
C HIS A 634 13.81 -30.72 -16.96
N THR A 635 12.73 -30.73 -16.19
CA THR A 635 11.38 -30.57 -16.72
C THR A 635 10.66 -29.40 -16.07
N ILE A 636 9.95 -28.61 -16.84
CA ILE A 636 9.15 -27.47 -16.36
C ILE A 636 7.70 -27.67 -16.81
N MET A 637 6.77 -27.63 -15.86
CA MET A 637 5.34 -27.55 -16.13
C MET A 637 4.90 -26.10 -16.09
N PHE A 638 4.39 -25.56 -17.21
CA PHE A 638 3.90 -24.18 -17.29
C PHE A 638 2.37 -24.12 -17.23
N GLY A 639 1.85 -24.06 -16.00
CA GLY A 639 0.42 -24.13 -15.71
C GLY A 639 0.06 -25.33 -14.83
N ARG A 640 -1.20 -25.76 -14.92
CA ARG A 640 -1.74 -26.90 -14.16
C ARG A 640 -2.23 -27.96 -15.13
N ASP A 641 -1.69 -29.17 -15.02
CA ASP A 641 -2.14 -30.30 -15.81
C ASP A 641 -1.92 -31.63 -15.07
N PRO A 642 -2.83 -32.62 -15.19
CA PRO A 642 -2.68 -33.93 -14.55
C PRO A 642 -1.44 -34.73 -15.01
N THR A 643 -0.86 -34.40 -16.16
CA THR A 643 0.39 -35.00 -16.67
C THR A 643 1.64 -34.53 -15.92
N MET A 644 1.50 -33.71 -14.88
CA MET A 644 2.62 -33.34 -14.01
C MET A 644 3.46 -34.55 -13.55
N HIS A 645 2.80 -35.66 -13.20
CA HIS A 645 3.50 -36.85 -12.71
C HIS A 645 4.52 -37.41 -13.70
N ILE A 646 4.22 -37.42 -15.01
CA ILE A 646 5.14 -37.95 -16.02
C ILE A 646 6.37 -37.05 -16.19
N LEU A 647 6.22 -35.73 -16.06
CA LEU A 647 7.36 -34.80 -16.08
C LEU A 647 8.26 -35.00 -14.86
N VAL A 648 7.68 -35.19 -13.67
CA VAL A 648 8.43 -35.53 -12.44
C VAL A 648 9.26 -36.80 -12.64
N GLU A 649 8.66 -37.84 -13.23
CA GLU A 649 9.37 -39.09 -13.51
C GLU A 649 10.47 -38.93 -14.57
N MET A 650 10.21 -38.15 -15.63
CA MET A 650 11.20 -37.82 -16.67
C MET A 650 12.42 -37.10 -16.08
N ALA A 651 12.22 -36.06 -15.27
CA ALA A 651 13.32 -35.35 -14.61
C ALA A 651 14.13 -36.27 -13.69
N LYS A 652 13.43 -37.08 -12.87
CA LYS A 652 14.08 -38.05 -11.98
C LYS A 652 14.94 -39.05 -12.75
N LYS A 653 14.42 -39.60 -13.86
CA LYS A 653 15.13 -40.57 -14.71
C LYS A 653 16.31 -39.94 -15.46
N GLY A 654 16.15 -38.68 -15.86
CA GLY A 654 17.19 -37.86 -16.47
C GLY A 654 18.26 -37.37 -15.51
N GLY A 655 18.04 -37.46 -14.19
CA GLY A 655 18.93 -36.94 -13.16
C GLY A 655 18.92 -35.42 -13.03
N GLY A 656 17.81 -34.77 -13.40
CA GLY A 656 17.59 -33.33 -13.20
C GLY A 656 16.46 -33.04 -12.21
N THR A 657 15.90 -31.83 -12.30
CA THR A 657 14.85 -31.32 -11.40
C THR A 657 13.54 -31.09 -12.15
N PHE A 658 12.43 -31.19 -11.41
CA PHE A 658 11.11 -30.80 -11.86
C PHE A 658 10.70 -29.49 -11.18
N GLU A 659 10.15 -28.56 -11.95
CA GLU A 659 9.56 -27.31 -11.44
C GLU A 659 8.18 -27.08 -12.06
N GLN A 660 7.27 -26.52 -11.26
CA GLN A 660 5.98 -26.05 -11.75
C GLN A 660 5.96 -24.52 -11.66
N THR A 661 5.56 -23.87 -12.76
CA THR A 661 5.44 -22.42 -12.86
C THR A 661 4.00 -22.08 -13.21
N LEU A 662 3.41 -21.12 -12.51
CA LEU A 662 2.00 -20.74 -12.68
C LEU A 662 1.80 -19.44 -13.45
N ASP A 663 2.86 -18.65 -13.60
CA ASP A 663 2.86 -17.34 -14.25
C ASP A 663 4.20 -17.10 -14.98
N GLU A 664 4.26 -16.05 -15.79
CA GLU A 664 5.42 -15.65 -16.58
C GLU A 664 6.62 -15.24 -15.72
N ILE A 665 6.39 -14.71 -14.52
CA ILE A 665 7.43 -14.28 -13.60
C ILE A 665 8.15 -15.50 -13.01
N GLN A 666 7.37 -16.50 -12.56
CA GLN A 666 7.88 -17.78 -12.09
C GLN A 666 8.62 -18.52 -13.19
N LEU A 667 8.06 -18.53 -14.41
CA LEU A 667 8.71 -19.13 -15.57
C LEU A 667 10.07 -18.50 -15.88
N ALA A 668 10.13 -17.16 -15.94
CA ALA A 668 11.36 -16.43 -16.15
C ALA A 668 12.41 -16.75 -15.07
N ARG A 669 12.00 -16.74 -13.79
CA ARG A 669 12.88 -17.08 -12.65
C ARG A 669 13.40 -18.51 -12.71
N SER A 670 12.57 -19.48 -13.09
CA SER A 670 12.98 -20.89 -13.24
C SER A 670 14.09 -21.03 -14.29
N PHE A 671 13.95 -20.37 -15.44
CA PHE A 671 14.99 -20.38 -16.47
C PHE A 671 16.27 -19.65 -16.02
N GLU A 672 16.15 -18.49 -15.37
CA GLU A 672 17.31 -17.77 -14.81
C GLU A 672 18.05 -18.61 -13.76
N ASN A 673 17.34 -19.17 -12.77
CA ASN A 673 17.91 -20.02 -11.73
C ASN A 673 18.59 -21.27 -12.32
N LEU A 674 17.98 -21.89 -13.33
CA LEU A 674 18.56 -23.03 -14.00
C LEU A 674 19.87 -22.63 -14.71
N ALA A 675 19.89 -21.53 -15.45
CA ALA A 675 21.10 -21.01 -16.09
C ALA A 675 22.23 -20.76 -15.08
N GLU A 676 21.90 -20.23 -13.90
CA GLU A 676 22.86 -20.00 -12.82
C GLU A 676 23.39 -21.30 -12.20
N SER A 677 22.54 -22.31 -12.05
CA SER A 677 22.94 -23.62 -11.52
C SER A 677 23.96 -24.35 -12.40
N LEU A 678 23.99 -24.01 -13.70
CA LEU A 678 24.91 -24.55 -14.70
C LEU A 678 26.26 -23.82 -14.76
N LYS A 679 26.52 -22.86 -13.87
CA LYS A 679 27.82 -22.19 -13.76
C LYS A 679 28.93 -23.25 -13.56
N PRO A 680 30.05 -23.18 -14.29
CA PRO A 680 31.18 -24.06 -14.04
C PRO A 680 31.57 -23.93 -12.57
N LYS A 681 31.59 -25.04 -11.82
CA LYS A 681 32.29 -25.04 -10.53
C LYS A 681 33.74 -24.77 -10.89
N VAL A 682 34.26 -23.60 -10.51
CA VAL A 682 35.69 -23.30 -10.61
C VAL A 682 36.39 -24.47 -9.93
N ALA A 683 37.03 -25.32 -10.73
CA ALA A 683 37.95 -26.30 -10.19
C ALA A 683 38.99 -25.47 -9.46
N ALA A 684 39.07 -25.62 -8.15
CA ALA A 684 40.23 -25.20 -7.41
C ALA A 684 41.41 -25.97 -8.02
N LEU A 685 42.09 -25.32 -8.96
CA LEU A 685 43.39 -25.74 -9.43
C LEU A 685 44.36 -25.57 -8.26
N MET A 686 45.16 -26.62 -8.09
CA MET A 686 46.12 -26.90 -7.01
C MET A 686 46.96 -25.71 -6.54
#